data_AF-A0A2Y9I6P5-F1
#
_entry.id   AF-A0A2Y9I6P5-F1
#
_cell.length_a   1.000
_cell.length_b   1.000
_cell.length_c   1.000
_cell.angle_alpha   90.00
_cell.angle_beta   90.00
_cell.angle_gamma   90.00
#
_symmetry.space_group_name_H-M   'P 1'
#
loop_
_entity.id
_entity.type
_entity.pdbx_description
1 polymer ?
#
loop_
_entity_poly.entity_id
_entity_poly.type
_entity_poly.pdbx_seq_one_letter_code
_entity_poly.pdbx_strand_id
1 'polypeptide(L)'
;MTAIKHALQRDIFTPNDERLLSIVNVCKAGKKKKNCFLCATVTTERPVQVKMVKVKKSDKGDFYKRQIAWALRDLAVVDAKDAIKENPEFDLHFEKVYKWVASSTAEKNAFISCIWKLNQRYLRKKIDFVNVSSQLLEESVPSGENQSVTGGDEEVVDVYQELNAREEQDIEIMMEGCECAISNAEAFAERLSRELQVLDGANIQSIMASEKQVNILMKLLDEALKEVDQIELKLSSYEEMLQSVKEQMDQISESNHLIHLSNTNNVKLLSEIEFLVNHMDLAKGHIKALQEGDLASSRGIEACTNAADALLQCMNVALRPGHDMLLAVRQQQQRFSDLREQFARRLASHLNNVFVQQGHDQSSTLAQHSVELALPNHHPFHRDLLRYAKLMEWLKSTDYGKYEGLTKNYMDYLSRLYEREIKDFFEVAKIKMTGTTKESKKFGLHGSSGKLTGSTSSLNKLSVQSSGNRRSQSSSLLDMGNMSASDLDVADRTKFDKIFEQVLSELEPLCLAEQDFISKFFKLQQHQSMPGTMTEAEDLDGGTLSRQHNAGVPPPVSSEKDMIRQMMIKIFRCIEPELNNLIALGDKIDSFNSLYMLVKMSHHVWTAQNVDPASFLSTTLGNVLVTVKRNFDKCISNQIRQMEEVKISKKSKVGILPFVAEFEEFAGLAESIFKNAERRGDLDKAYTKLIRGVFVNVEKVANESQKTPRDVVMMENFHHIFATLSRLKISCLETEKKEAKQKYTDHLQSYVIYSLGQPLEKLNHFFEGVEARVAQGIREEEVSYQLAFNKQELRKVIKEYPGKEVKKGLDNLYKKVDKHLCEEENLLQVVWHSMQDEFIRQYKHFEGLIARCYPGSGVTMEFTIQDILDYCSSIAQSH
;
A
#
# COMPACT_ATOMS: atom_id res chain seq x y z
N MET A 1 51.14 12.80 -29.28
CA MET A 1 50.88 11.43 -29.76
C MET A 1 51.40 10.33 -28.84
N THR A 2 52.61 10.45 -28.26
CA THR A 2 53.24 9.39 -27.42
C THR A 2 52.41 8.98 -26.19
N ALA A 3 51.86 9.93 -25.43
CA ALA A 3 50.99 9.63 -24.28
C ALA A 3 49.72 8.86 -24.69
N ILE A 4 49.12 9.22 -25.83
CA ILE A 4 47.95 8.53 -26.39
C ILE A 4 48.34 7.12 -26.85
N LYS A 5 49.50 6.95 -27.48
CA LYS A 5 50.02 5.63 -27.88
C LYS A 5 50.18 4.70 -26.67
N HIS A 6 50.72 5.17 -25.55
CA HIS A 6 50.84 4.38 -24.32
C HIS A 6 49.48 4.05 -23.70
N ALA A 7 48.55 5.00 -23.66
CA ALA A 7 47.20 4.76 -23.17
C ALA A 7 46.46 3.72 -24.02
N LEU A 8 46.50 3.84 -25.35
CA LEU A 8 45.89 2.86 -26.25
C LEU A 8 46.55 1.48 -26.17
N GLN A 9 47.89 1.43 -26.05
CA GLN A 9 48.60 0.17 -25.84
C GLN A 9 48.09 -0.51 -24.57
N ARG A 10 48.10 0.17 -23.42
CA ARG A 10 47.70 -0.40 -22.13
C ARG A 10 46.21 -0.76 -22.06
N ASP A 11 45.35 0.14 -22.52
CA ASP A 11 43.92 0.06 -22.25
C ASP A 11 43.14 -0.72 -23.33
N ILE A 12 43.67 -0.80 -24.56
CA ILE A 12 43.00 -1.51 -25.68
C ILE A 12 43.80 -2.69 -26.21
N PHE A 13 45.11 -2.57 -26.41
CA PHE A 13 45.85 -3.58 -27.18
C PHE A 13 46.52 -4.65 -26.30
N THR A 14 47.04 -4.31 -25.12
CA THR A 14 47.61 -5.25 -24.15
C THR A 14 46.59 -6.29 -23.66
N PRO A 15 45.31 -5.96 -23.37
CA PRO A 15 44.30 -6.98 -23.01
C PRO A 15 43.90 -7.91 -24.16
N ASN A 16 44.29 -7.60 -25.40
CA ASN A 16 44.00 -8.41 -26.59
C ASN A 16 45.27 -9.07 -27.16
N ASP A 17 46.37 -9.11 -26.39
CA ASP A 17 47.65 -9.68 -26.81
C ASP A 17 48.18 -9.07 -28.12
N GLU A 18 48.00 -7.75 -28.27
CA GLU A 18 48.38 -6.98 -29.44
C GLU A 18 49.39 -5.87 -29.09
N ARG A 19 50.44 -5.72 -29.91
CA ARG A 19 51.43 -4.65 -29.83
C ARG A 19 51.15 -3.58 -30.88
N LEU A 20 50.94 -2.35 -30.43
CA LEU A 20 50.70 -1.15 -31.23
C LEU A 20 52.01 -0.61 -31.82
N LEU A 21 52.13 -0.65 -33.14
CA LEU A 21 53.34 -0.23 -33.85
C LEU A 21 53.23 1.23 -34.31
N SER A 22 52.13 1.60 -34.95
CA SER A 22 51.88 2.97 -35.43
C SER A 22 50.45 3.43 -35.18
N ILE A 23 50.28 4.74 -35.03
CA ILE A 23 49.01 5.41 -34.78
C ILE A 23 48.95 6.69 -35.61
N VAL A 24 47.82 6.92 -36.28
CA VAL A 24 47.53 8.16 -37.00
C VAL A 24 46.16 8.69 -36.60
N ASN A 25 46.05 10.00 -36.39
CA ASN A 25 44.79 10.66 -36.11
C ASN A 25 44.16 11.15 -37.43
N VAL A 26 42.94 10.70 -37.72
CA VAL A 26 42.28 10.90 -39.01
C VAL A 26 40.82 11.32 -38.88
N CYS A 27 40.36 12.05 -39.90
CA CYS A 27 38.96 12.36 -40.15
C CYS A 27 38.49 11.69 -41.44
N LYS A 28 37.21 11.32 -41.52
CA LYS A 28 36.62 10.81 -42.76
C LYS A 28 36.46 11.98 -43.76
N ALA A 29 36.94 11.80 -44.98
CA ALA A 29 36.85 12.84 -46.02
C ALA A 29 35.39 13.31 -46.21
N GLY A 30 35.16 14.63 -46.23
CA GLY A 30 33.85 15.25 -46.43
C GLY A 30 32.95 15.42 -45.18
N LYS A 31 33.38 15.03 -43.97
CA LYS A 31 32.61 15.26 -42.72
C LYS A 31 33.44 16.04 -41.68
N LYS A 32 33.11 17.31 -41.44
CA LYS A 32 33.71 18.11 -40.35
C LYS A 32 33.14 17.64 -38.99
N LYS A 33 34.02 17.24 -38.05
CA LYS A 33 33.81 17.03 -36.59
C LYS A 33 33.75 15.60 -35.99
N LYS A 34 34.35 14.55 -36.55
CA LYS A 34 34.60 13.31 -35.76
C LYS A 34 36.00 12.73 -36.00
N ASN A 35 36.97 13.15 -35.19
CA ASN A 35 38.33 12.61 -35.18
C ASN A 35 38.31 11.16 -34.68
N CYS A 36 39.10 10.30 -35.31
CA CYS A 36 39.32 8.91 -34.89
C CYS A 36 40.78 8.52 -35.13
N PHE A 37 41.25 7.49 -34.43
CA PHE A 37 42.62 6.99 -34.56
C PHE A 37 42.62 5.69 -35.38
N LEU A 38 43.51 5.60 -36.36
CA LEU A 38 43.85 4.34 -37.00
C LEU A 38 45.14 3.81 -36.39
N CYS A 39 45.14 2.55 -36.01
CA CYS A 39 46.21 1.89 -35.28
C CYS A 39 46.66 0.65 -36.07
N ALA A 40 47.96 0.49 -36.30
CA ALA A 40 48.53 -0.72 -36.89
C ALA A 40 49.14 -1.58 -35.78
N THR A 41 48.67 -2.81 -35.63
CA THR A 41 49.01 -3.69 -34.51
C THR A 41 49.42 -5.08 -34.99
N VAL A 42 50.26 -5.75 -34.20
CA VAL A 42 50.67 -7.15 -34.41
C VAL A 42 50.35 -7.97 -33.17
N THR A 43 49.89 -9.20 -33.32
CA THR A 43 49.68 -10.11 -32.19
C THR A 43 51.02 -10.56 -31.59
N THR A 44 51.06 -10.78 -30.28
CA THR A 44 52.24 -11.31 -29.57
C THR A 44 52.36 -12.83 -29.71
N GLU A 45 51.25 -13.53 -29.97
CA GLU A 45 51.21 -14.97 -30.21
C GLU A 45 51.55 -15.34 -31.67
N ARG A 46 52.13 -16.53 -31.87
CA ARG A 46 52.45 -17.10 -33.19
C ARG A 46 51.28 -17.99 -33.67
N PRO A 47 50.84 -17.89 -34.95
CA PRO A 47 51.39 -17.08 -36.03
C PRO A 47 51.08 -15.57 -35.87
N VAL A 48 52.06 -14.72 -36.18
CA VAL A 48 51.93 -13.26 -36.04
C VAL A 48 50.87 -12.75 -37.02
N GLN A 49 49.78 -12.19 -36.50
CA GLN A 49 48.73 -11.57 -37.30
C GLN A 49 48.85 -10.05 -37.23
N VAL A 50 48.84 -9.42 -38.42
CA VAL A 50 48.84 -7.95 -38.54
C VAL A 50 47.42 -7.45 -38.74
N LYS A 51 46.99 -6.50 -37.92
CA LYS A 51 45.66 -5.90 -37.98
C LYS A 51 45.76 -4.37 -38.04
N MET A 52 44.78 -3.77 -38.71
CA MET A 52 44.51 -2.34 -38.67
C MET A 52 43.23 -2.09 -37.88
N VAL A 53 43.32 -1.30 -36.82
CA VAL A 53 42.23 -1.08 -35.87
C VAL A 53 41.85 0.39 -35.83
N LYS A 54 40.56 0.68 -36.04
CA LYS A 54 39.98 2.00 -35.86
C LYS A 54 39.48 2.16 -34.42
N VAL A 55 39.97 3.20 -33.76
CA VAL A 55 39.64 3.55 -32.37
C VAL A 55 38.99 4.93 -32.32
N LYS A 56 37.91 5.07 -31.55
CA LYS A 56 37.26 6.38 -31.31
C LYS A 56 37.21 6.67 -29.81
N LYS A 57 37.41 7.93 -29.44
CA LYS A 57 37.16 8.40 -28.08
C LYS A 57 35.65 8.38 -27.79
N SER A 58 35.26 7.86 -26.63
CA SER A 58 33.86 7.84 -26.18
C SER A 58 33.36 9.26 -25.90
N ASP A 59 32.07 9.52 -26.15
CA ASP A 59 31.47 10.82 -25.90
C ASP A 59 31.10 11.02 -24.40
N LYS A 60 31.18 9.95 -23.57
CA LYS A 60 30.90 9.93 -22.12
C LYS A 60 32.12 9.52 -21.29
N GLY A 61 33.23 10.25 -21.38
CA GLY A 61 34.44 10.05 -20.58
C GLY A 61 35.73 9.88 -21.38
N ASP A 62 36.87 9.87 -20.69
CA ASP A 62 38.22 9.84 -21.28
C ASP A 62 38.70 8.44 -21.72
N PHE A 63 37.77 7.57 -22.12
CA PHE A 63 38.06 6.20 -22.53
C PHE A 63 37.96 6.02 -24.04
N TYR A 64 38.85 5.19 -24.58
CA TYR A 64 38.90 4.85 -26.00
C TYR A 64 38.20 3.53 -26.26
N LYS A 65 37.45 3.43 -27.36
CA LYS A 65 36.75 2.20 -27.76
C LYS A 65 37.19 1.74 -29.14
N ARG A 66 37.51 0.44 -29.26
CA ARG A 66 37.74 -0.27 -30.52
C ARG A 66 36.44 -0.27 -31.33
N GLN A 67 36.45 0.29 -32.54
CA GLN A 67 35.27 0.41 -33.40
C GLN A 67 35.23 -0.67 -34.48
N ILE A 68 36.33 -0.79 -35.24
CA ILE A 68 36.45 -1.73 -36.37
C ILE A 68 37.89 -2.24 -36.40
N ALA A 69 38.08 -3.52 -36.72
CA ALA A 69 39.39 -4.11 -36.95
C ALA A 69 39.38 -4.81 -38.31
N TRP A 70 40.40 -4.55 -39.11
CA TRP A 70 40.64 -5.17 -40.42
C TRP A 70 41.92 -6.00 -40.34
N ALA A 71 41.96 -7.18 -40.97
CA ALA A 71 43.22 -7.88 -41.15
C ALA A 71 44.01 -7.18 -42.28
N LEU A 72 45.32 -6.99 -42.09
CA LEU A 72 46.13 -6.26 -43.08
C LEU A 72 46.19 -7.02 -44.43
N ARG A 73 46.04 -8.35 -44.42
CA ARG A 73 45.99 -9.19 -45.63
C ARG A 73 44.83 -8.87 -46.57
N ASP A 74 43.76 -8.24 -46.06
CA ASP A 74 42.56 -7.90 -46.82
C ASP A 74 42.69 -6.53 -47.51
N LEU A 75 43.78 -5.79 -47.24
CA LEU A 75 44.09 -4.51 -47.88
C LEU A 75 44.65 -4.77 -49.29
N ALA A 76 44.00 -4.23 -50.32
CA ALA A 76 44.44 -4.38 -51.70
C ALA A 76 45.34 -3.23 -52.16
N VAL A 77 44.93 -1.99 -51.88
CA VAL A 77 45.61 -0.77 -52.35
C VAL A 77 45.70 0.27 -51.26
N VAL A 78 46.84 0.94 -51.17
CA VAL A 78 47.06 2.17 -50.39
C VAL A 78 47.34 3.31 -51.37
N ASP A 79 46.39 4.25 -51.50
CA ASP A 79 46.51 5.42 -52.38
C ASP A 79 46.82 6.67 -51.55
N ALA A 80 48.03 7.23 -51.69
CA ALA A 80 48.44 8.44 -50.99
C ALA A 80 48.05 9.74 -51.72
N LYS A 81 47.21 9.64 -52.77
CA LYS A 81 46.63 10.69 -53.61
C LYS A 81 47.59 11.41 -54.54
N ASP A 82 48.75 11.83 -54.04
CA ASP A 82 49.75 12.57 -54.83
C ASP A 82 51.16 12.24 -54.32
N ALA A 83 52.05 11.83 -55.23
CA ALA A 83 53.41 11.42 -54.90
C ALA A 83 54.39 12.60 -54.76
N ILE A 84 54.01 13.78 -55.28
CA ILE A 84 54.87 14.97 -55.39
C ILE A 84 54.35 16.11 -54.51
N LYS A 85 53.03 16.31 -54.47
CA LYS A 85 52.40 17.38 -53.67
C LYS A 85 52.02 16.90 -52.27
N GLU A 86 52.47 17.58 -51.24
CA GLU A 86 52.11 17.26 -49.85
C GLU A 86 50.60 17.43 -49.60
N ASN A 87 49.90 16.30 -49.40
CA ASN A 87 48.49 16.26 -49.05
C ASN A 87 48.27 15.33 -47.84
N PRO A 88 47.53 15.73 -46.79
CA PRO A 88 47.18 14.84 -45.67
C PRO A 88 46.15 13.75 -46.01
N GLU A 89 45.57 13.74 -47.21
CA GLU A 89 44.58 12.76 -47.64
C GLU A 89 45.20 11.44 -48.14
N PHE A 90 44.54 10.32 -47.82
CA PHE A 90 44.87 8.98 -48.32
C PHE A 90 43.66 8.05 -48.28
N ASP A 91 43.63 7.08 -49.19
CA ASP A 91 42.56 6.10 -49.31
C ASP A 91 43.09 4.68 -49.02
N LEU A 92 42.33 3.90 -48.27
CA LEU A 92 42.60 2.49 -47.99
C LEU A 92 41.53 1.61 -48.65
N HIS A 93 41.97 0.72 -49.54
CA HIS A 93 41.07 -0.11 -50.34
C HIS A 93 41.02 -1.52 -49.76
N PHE A 94 40.01 -1.78 -48.92
CA PHE A 94 39.59 -3.13 -48.53
C PHE A 94 38.42 -3.56 -49.45
N GLU A 95 37.41 -4.28 -48.96
CA GLU A 95 36.15 -4.51 -49.71
C GLU A 95 35.42 -3.22 -50.09
N LYS A 96 35.63 -2.15 -49.31
CA LYS A 96 35.12 -0.79 -49.57
C LYS A 96 36.27 0.20 -49.48
N VAL A 97 36.19 1.28 -50.27
CA VAL A 97 37.18 2.36 -50.26
C VAL A 97 36.93 3.28 -49.06
N TYR A 98 37.91 3.38 -48.16
CA TYR A 98 37.87 4.29 -47.01
C TYR A 98 38.77 5.49 -47.24
N LYS A 99 38.16 6.67 -47.39
CA LYS A 99 38.85 7.94 -47.61
C LYS A 99 39.14 8.67 -46.29
N TRP A 100 40.41 8.96 -46.02
CA TRP A 100 40.88 9.54 -44.76
C TRP A 100 41.69 10.80 -44.98
N VAL A 101 41.62 11.69 -44.00
CA VAL A 101 42.44 12.90 -43.92
C VAL A 101 43.19 12.88 -42.59
N ALA A 102 44.52 12.79 -42.62
CA ALA A 102 45.37 12.80 -41.43
C ALA A 102 45.49 14.21 -40.81
N SER A 103 45.84 14.30 -39.52
CA SER A 103 46.14 15.59 -38.87
C SER A 103 47.36 16.30 -39.44
N SER A 104 48.33 15.57 -40.00
CA SER A 104 49.48 16.13 -40.68
C SER A 104 50.00 15.20 -41.76
N THR A 105 50.67 15.75 -42.78
CA THR A 105 51.33 14.98 -43.84
C THR A 105 52.44 14.08 -43.28
N ALA A 106 53.16 14.54 -42.24
CA ALA A 106 54.19 13.74 -41.58
C ALA A 106 53.61 12.50 -40.87
N GLU A 107 52.47 12.62 -40.18
CA GLU A 107 51.80 11.48 -39.54
C GLU A 107 51.21 10.51 -40.58
N LYS A 108 50.67 11.02 -41.70
CA LYS A 108 50.26 10.20 -42.85
C LYS A 108 51.42 9.35 -43.36
N ASN A 109 52.53 10.00 -43.68
CA ASN A 109 53.70 9.36 -44.27
C ASN A 109 54.31 8.32 -43.33
N ALA A 110 54.46 8.63 -42.04
CA ALA A 110 54.94 7.68 -41.04
C ALA A 110 54.01 6.45 -40.89
N PHE A 111 52.70 6.65 -41.02
CA PHE A 111 51.72 5.56 -40.97
C PHE A 111 51.77 4.67 -42.22
N ILE A 112 51.88 5.27 -43.42
CA ILE A 112 52.01 4.54 -44.68
C ILE A 112 53.33 3.74 -44.73
N SER A 113 54.46 4.34 -44.33
CA SER A 113 55.74 3.61 -44.23
C SER A 113 55.66 2.46 -43.23
N CYS A 114 54.92 2.59 -42.12
CA CYS A 114 54.69 1.49 -41.19
C CYS A 114 53.86 0.36 -41.83
N ILE A 115 52.82 0.69 -42.60
CA ILE A 115 52.03 -0.32 -43.33
C ILE A 115 52.90 -1.04 -44.36
N TRP A 116 53.75 -0.32 -45.10
CA TRP A 116 54.68 -0.91 -46.05
C TRP A 116 55.67 -1.87 -45.39
N LYS A 117 56.31 -1.47 -44.27
CA LYS A 117 57.20 -2.35 -43.49
C LYS A 117 56.48 -3.60 -42.98
N LEU A 118 55.22 -3.46 -42.57
CA LEU A 118 54.41 -4.60 -42.14
C LEU A 118 54.02 -5.52 -43.29
N ASN A 119 53.78 -4.96 -44.48
CA ASN A 119 53.55 -5.72 -45.69
C ASN A 119 54.78 -6.56 -46.05
N GLN A 120 55.97 -5.95 -46.12
CA GLN A 120 57.21 -6.68 -46.44
C GLN A 120 57.55 -7.77 -45.43
N ARG A 121 57.27 -7.52 -44.13
CA ARG A 121 57.72 -8.41 -43.06
C ARG A 121 56.77 -9.58 -42.77
N TYR A 122 55.46 -9.42 -42.96
CA TYR A 122 54.47 -10.38 -42.48
C TYR A 122 53.44 -10.84 -43.53
N LEU A 123 53.41 -10.23 -44.73
CA LEU A 123 52.46 -10.60 -45.78
C LEU A 123 53.19 -11.10 -47.03
N ARG A 124 52.73 -12.24 -47.57
CA ARG A 124 53.23 -12.78 -48.86
C ARG A 124 52.54 -12.15 -50.08
N LYS A 125 51.32 -11.62 -49.90
CA LYS A 125 50.57 -10.89 -50.93
C LYS A 125 51.03 -9.43 -50.96
N LYS A 126 51.52 -8.96 -52.12
CA LYS A 126 51.93 -7.56 -52.28
C LYS A 126 50.69 -6.65 -52.31
N ILE A 127 50.62 -5.72 -51.36
CA ILE A 127 49.69 -4.57 -51.38
C ILE A 127 50.24 -3.54 -52.38
N ASP A 128 49.37 -3.00 -53.24
CA ASP A 128 49.77 -1.97 -54.20
C ASP A 128 49.80 -0.59 -53.54
N PHE A 129 50.95 0.09 -53.61
CA PHE A 129 51.13 1.45 -53.11
C PHE A 129 51.08 2.42 -54.30
N VAL A 130 50.01 3.20 -54.39
CA VAL A 130 49.72 4.08 -55.52
C VAL A 130 49.86 5.54 -55.08
N ASN A 131 50.49 6.38 -55.91
CA ASN A 131 50.75 7.79 -55.62
C ASN A 131 51.53 8.04 -54.31
N VAL A 132 52.39 7.10 -53.90
CA VAL A 132 53.25 7.22 -52.71
C VAL A 132 54.65 7.65 -53.15
N SER A 133 55.26 8.61 -52.46
CA SER A 133 56.64 9.02 -52.73
C SER A 133 57.62 7.85 -52.52
N SER A 134 58.52 7.62 -53.48
CA SER A 134 59.54 6.54 -53.44
C SER A 134 60.44 6.62 -52.20
N GLN A 135 60.69 7.83 -51.68
CA GLN A 135 61.47 8.06 -50.46
C GLN A 135 60.84 7.45 -49.19
N LEU A 136 59.53 7.17 -49.19
CA LEU A 136 58.83 6.52 -48.07
C LEU A 136 58.89 4.99 -48.12
N LEU A 137 59.33 4.44 -49.26
CA LEU A 137 59.38 3.02 -49.60
C LEU A 137 60.83 2.49 -49.66
N GLU A 138 61.82 3.30 -49.30
CA GLU A 138 63.24 2.90 -49.24
C GLU A 138 63.68 2.58 -47.81
N GLU A 139 64.43 1.49 -47.66
CA GLU A 139 64.99 1.00 -46.41
C GLU A 139 66.37 1.62 -46.20
N SER A 140 66.50 2.58 -45.27
CA SER A 140 67.81 3.09 -44.87
C SER A 140 68.52 2.04 -44.01
N VAL A 141 69.39 1.24 -44.63
CA VAL A 141 70.37 0.39 -43.95
C VAL A 141 71.68 1.18 -43.78
N PRO A 142 72.31 1.18 -42.59
CA PRO A 142 73.59 1.84 -42.40
C PRO A 142 74.75 1.01 -42.98
N SER A 143 75.71 1.75 -43.54
CA SER A 143 77.14 1.44 -43.67
C SER A 143 77.64 0.77 -44.95
N GLY A 144 78.65 1.41 -45.54
CA GLY A 144 79.90 0.73 -45.86
C GLY A 144 80.07 0.21 -47.28
N GLU A 145 80.55 1.10 -48.15
CA GLU A 145 81.67 0.91 -49.09
C GLU A 145 81.67 -0.23 -50.15
N ASN A 146 82.00 0.24 -51.36
CA ASN A 146 82.63 -0.43 -52.52
C ASN A 146 81.65 -1.05 -53.55
N GLN A 147 81.31 -0.29 -54.59
CA GLN A 147 82.06 -0.17 -55.86
C GLN A 147 82.18 -1.48 -56.63
N SER A 148 81.36 -1.65 -57.68
CA SER A 148 81.87 -1.72 -59.05
C SER A 148 80.70 -1.84 -60.03
N VAL A 149 80.45 -0.81 -60.84
CA VAL A 149 80.84 -0.66 -62.25
C VAL A 149 79.73 -1.12 -63.20
N THR A 150 79.17 -0.08 -63.84
CA THR A 150 78.33 -0.02 -65.03
C THR A 150 79.02 -0.53 -66.29
N GLY A 151 78.24 -0.92 -67.30
CA GLY A 151 78.64 -0.99 -68.71
C GLY A 151 78.21 -2.33 -69.32
N GLY A 152 77.39 -2.41 -70.36
CA GLY A 152 77.21 -1.46 -71.46
C GLY A 152 78.20 -1.79 -72.57
N ASP A 153 77.65 -2.43 -73.61
CA ASP A 153 78.00 -2.29 -75.03
C ASP A 153 79.20 -3.01 -75.67
N GLU A 154 78.84 -3.56 -76.83
CA GLU A 154 79.51 -3.51 -78.14
C GLU A 154 80.59 -4.54 -78.51
N GLU A 155 80.17 -5.39 -79.46
CA GLU A 155 81.01 -5.99 -80.49
C GLU A 155 81.64 -4.90 -81.37
N VAL A 156 82.98 -4.88 -81.50
CA VAL A 156 83.67 -4.29 -82.65
C VAL A 156 84.78 -5.24 -83.11
N VAL A 157 84.68 -5.57 -84.40
CA VAL A 157 85.50 -6.48 -85.20
C VAL A 157 86.72 -5.74 -85.76
N ASP A 158 87.88 -6.36 -85.57
CA ASP A 158 89.05 -6.55 -86.46
C ASP A 158 89.56 -5.38 -87.35
N VAL A 159 90.85 -5.05 -87.19
CA VAL A 159 91.64 -4.21 -88.12
C VAL A 159 92.87 -5.00 -88.57
N TYR A 160 92.98 -5.19 -89.87
CA TYR A 160 94.10 -5.77 -90.61
C TYR A 160 95.42 -5.02 -90.31
N GLN A 161 96.52 -5.73 -90.01
CA GLN A 161 97.81 -5.11 -89.69
C GLN A 161 98.83 -5.30 -90.84
N GLU A 162 99.34 -4.19 -91.37
CA GLU A 162 100.46 -4.12 -92.33
C GLU A 162 101.78 -4.56 -91.66
N LEU A 163 102.68 -5.20 -92.41
CA LEU A 163 103.97 -5.73 -91.92
C LEU A 163 104.75 -4.65 -91.14
N ASN A 164 105.27 -5.03 -89.96
CA ASN A 164 105.96 -4.08 -89.08
C ASN A 164 107.35 -3.75 -89.63
N ALA A 165 107.82 -2.51 -89.42
CA ALA A 165 109.15 -2.05 -89.84
C ALA A 165 110.30 -2.93 -89.34
N ARG A 166 110.09 -3.67 -88.25
CA ARG A 166 111.03 -4.69 -87.73
C ARG A 166 111.12 -5.93 -88.62
N GLU A 167 109.99 -6.38 -89.15
CA GLU A 167 109.90 -7.54 -90.03
C GLU A 167 110.48 -7.19 -91.42
N GLU A 168 110.25 -5.97 -91.89
CA GLU A 168 110.90 -5.45 -93.10
C GLU A 168 112.43 -5.37 -92.93
N GLN A 169 112.89 -4.86 -91.78
CA GLN A 169 114.32 -4.76 -91.46
C GLN A 169 114.98 -6.13 -91.22
N ASP A 170 114.28 -7.11 -90.63
CA ASP A 170 114.78 -8.47 -90.48
C ASP A 170 114.83 -9.22 -91.83
N ILE A 171 113.90 -8.96 -92.76
CA ILE A 171 113.99 -9.44 -94.14
C ILE A 171 115.19 -8.81 -94.87
N GLU A 172 115.44 -7.53 -94.64
CA GLU A 172 116.58 -6.79 -95.21
C GLU A 172 117.93 -7.32 -94.69
N ILE A 173 118.04 -7.57 -93.37
CA ILE A 173 119.22 -8.18 -92.74
C ILE A 173 119.41 -9.63 -93.21
N MET A 174 118.32 -10.39 -93.36
CA MET A 174 118.35 -11.74 -93.91
C MET A 174 118.82 -11.75 -95.39
N MET A 175 118.47 -10.71 -96.16
CA MET A 175 118.96 -10.51 -97.53
C MET A 175 120.43 -10.08 -97.59
N GLU A 176 120.93 -9.28 -96.64
CA GLU A 176 122.34 -8.86 -96.56
C GLU A 176 123.31 -10.02 -96.22
N GLY A 177 122.85 -11.05 -95.50
CA GLY A 177 123.66 -12.20 -95.08
C GLY A 177 123.94 -13.28 -96.14
N CYS A 178 123.48 -13.11 -97.39
CA CYS A 178 123.54 -14.13 -98.43
C CYS A 178 124.38 -13.75 -99.66
N GLU A 179 125.70 -13.94 -99.56
CA GLU A 179 126.67 -13.72 -100.65
C GLU A 179 126.49 -14.64 -101.89
N CYS A 180 125.53 -15.58 -101.88
CA CYS A 180 125.25 -16.47 -103.01
C CYS A 180 124.08 -16.00 -103.91
N ALA A 181 123.53 -14.80 -103.70
CA ALA A 181 122.36 -14.29 -104.42
C ALA A 181 122.59 -14.02 -105.93
N ILE A 182 123.82 -14.03 -106.44
CA ILE A 182 124.13 -13.68 -107.85
C ILE A 182 124.58 -14.90 -108.69
N SER A 183 124.71 -16.10 -108.12
CA SER A 183 125.11 -17.29 -108.91
C SER A 183 124.27 -18.56 -108.71
N ASN A 184 123.42 -18.68 -107.68
CA ASN A 184 122.50 -19.82 -107.59
C ASN A 184 121.26 -19.56 -106.68
N ALA A 185 120.15 -19.10 -107.25
CA ALA A 185 118.92 -18.77 -106.50
C ALA A 185 118.24 -19.98 -105.84
N GLU A 186 118.44 -21.19 -106.37
CA GLU A 186 117.83 -22.42 -105.86
C GLU A 186 118.38 -22.81 -104.48
N ALA A 187 119.68 -22.62 -104.26
CA ALA A 187 120.32 -22.89 -102.97
C ALA A 187 119.88 -21.91 -101.87
N PHE A 188 119.53 -20.66 -102.23
CA PHE A 188 119.03 -19.66 -101.29
C PHE A 188 117.58 -19.96 -100.85
N ALA A 189 116.71 -20.32 -101.81
CA ALA A 189 115.33 -20.74 -101.51
C ALA A 189 115.29 -21.97 -100.59
N GLU A 190 116.19 -22.94 -100.79
CA GLU A 190 116.30 -24.10 -99.90
C GLU A 190 116.68 -23.72 -98.46
N ARG A 191 117.62 -22.78 -98.27
CA ARG A 191 118.06 -22.38 -96.93
C ARG A 191 116.93 -21.68 -96.18
N LEU A 192 116.22 -20.76 -96.85
CA LEU A 192 115.10 -20.02 -96.29
C LEU A 192 113.92 -20.94 -95.96
N SER A 193 113.64 -21.93 -96.81
CA SER A 193 112.65 -22.98 -96.52
C SER A 193 113.04 -23.79 -95.28
N ARG A 194 114.32 -24.09 -95.10
CA ARG A 194 114.82 -24.84 -93.93
C ARG A 194 114.70 -24.05 -92.63
N GLU A 195 115.02 -22.76 -92.66
CA GLU A 195 114.89 -21.87 -91.49
C GLU A 195 113.41 -21.60 -91.14
N LEU A 196 112.54 -21.41 -92.14
CA LEU A 196 111.08 -21.33 -91.93
C LEU A 196 110.53 -22.59 -91.27
N GLN A 197 110.97 -23.78 -91.71
CA GLN A 197 110.51 -25.05 -91.18
C GLN A 197 110.92 -25.28 -89.71
N VAL A 198 112.08 -24.77 -89.30
CA VAL A 198 112.50 -24.79 -87.88
C VAL A 198 111.66 -23.84 -87.04
N LEU A 199 111.36 -22.65 -87.56
CA LEU A 199 110.58 -21.64 -86.86
C LEU A 199 109.11 -22.06 -86.72
N ASP A 200 108.52 -22.63 -87.78
CA ASP A 200 107.22 -23.29 -87.75
C ASP A 200 107.21 -24.44 -86.72
N GLY A 201 108.28 -25.22 -86.64
CA GLY A 201 108.45 -26.28 -85.64
C GLY A 201 108.44 -25.74 -84.18
N ALA A 202 109.11 -24.61 -83.93
CA ALA A 202 109.14 -23.98 -82.62
C ALA A 202 107.79 -23.33 -82.25
N ASN A 203 107.12 -22.71 -83.23
CA ASN A 203 105.82 -22.08 -83.02
C ASN A 203 104.74 -23.14 -82.73
N ILE A 204 104.77 -24.27 -83.45
CA ILE A 204 103.93 -25.45 -83.17
C ILE A 204 104.15 -25.96 -81.75
N GLN A 205 105.40 -26.06 -81.27
CA GLN A 205 105.67 -26.52 -79.90
C GLN A 205 105.14 -25.57 -78.81
N SER A 206 105.23 -24.26 -78.99
CA SER A 206 104.67 -23.28 -78.03
C SER A 206 103.14 -23.31 -78.01
N ILE A 207 102.49 -23.42 -79.17
CA ILE A 207 101.03 -23.58 -79.27
C ILE A 207 100.60 -24.92 -78.65
N MET A 208 101.34 -26.01 -78.87
CA MET A 208 101.07 -27.31 -78.25
C MET A 208 101.25 -27.30 -76.72
N ALA A 209 102.14 -26.47 -76.17
CA ALA A 209 102.33 -26.34 -74.73
C ALA A 209 101.20 -25.53 -74.05
N SER A 210 100.75 -24.44 -74.68
CA SER A 210 99.61 -23.65 -74.20
C SER A 210 98.28 -24.40 -74.34
N GLU A 211 98.10 -25.19 -75.40
CA GLU A 211 96.95 -26.08 -75.60
C GLU A 211 96.78 -27.05 -74.42
N LYS A 212 97.87 -27.61 -73.88
CA LYS A 212 97.81 -28.49 -72.71
C LYS A 212 97.37 -27.77 -71.43
N GLN A 213 97.82 -26.54 -71.20
CA GLN A 213 97.39 -25.75 -70.03
C GLN A 213 95.95 -25.26 -70.15
N VAL A 214 95.53 -24.82 -71.34
CA VAL A 214 94.13 -24.43 -71.60
C VAL A 214 93.20 -25.64 -71.43
N ASN A 215 93.61 -26.83 -71.90
CA ASN A 215 92.84 -28.06 -71.68
C ASN A 215 92.71 -28.43 -70.19
N ILE A 216 93.76 -28.22 -69.38
CA ILE A 216 93.67 -28.43 -67.93
C ILE A 216 92.72 -27.42 -67.28
N LEU A 217 92.77 -26.15 -67.69
CA LEU A 217 91.88 -25.11 -67.19
C LEU A 217 90.42 -25.36 -67.58
N MET A 218 90.15 -25.74 -68.84
CA MET A 218 88.82 -26.17 -69.28
C MET A 218 88.32 -27.34 -68.45
N LYS A 219 89.18 -28.32 -68.18
CA LYS A 219 88.82 -29.47 -67.33
C LYS A 219 88.47 -29.06 -65.90
N LEU A 220 89.20 -28.12 -65.30
CA LEU A 220 88.90 -27.58 -63.98
C LEU A 220 87.63 -26.73 -63.96
N LEU A 221 87.35 -25.97 -65.02
CA LEU A 221 86.10 -25.23 -65.20
C LEU A 221 84.91 -26.18 -65.37
N ASP A 222 85.05 -27.24 -66.16
CA ASP A 222 84.04 -28.28 -66.29
C ASP A 222 83.78 -29.00 -64.96
N GLU A 223 84.83 -29.22 -64.17
CA GLU A 223 84.72 -29.83 -62.84
C GLU A 223 84.05 -28.87 -61.84
N ALA A 224 84.37 -27.57 -61.89
CA ALA A 224 83.71 -26.54 -61.10
C ALA A 224 82.24 -26.35 -61.51
N LEU A 225 81.93 -26.36 -62.82
CA LEU A 225 80.55 -26.32 -63.33
C LEU A 225 79.76 -27.54 -62.85
N LYS A 226 80.35 -28.75 -62.90
CA LYS A 226 79.71 -29.95 -62.34
C LYS A 226 79.46 -29.85 -60.84
N GLU A 227 80.36 -29.24 -60.07
CA GLU A 227 80.14 -29.00 -58.64
C GLU A 227 79.04 -27.96 -58.39
N VAL A 228 78.95 -26.90 -59.22
CA VAL A 228 77.86 -25.92 -59.17
C VAL A 228 76.52 -26.58 -59.51
N ASP A 229 76.45 -27.40 -60.57
CA ASP A 229 75.25 -28.17 -60.93
C ASP A 229 74.83 -29.11 -59.79
N GLN A 230 75.80 -29.76 -59.13
CA GLN A 230 75.52 -30.58 -57.95
C GLN A 230 74.97 -29.76 -56.78
N ILE A 231 75.46 -28.54 -56.57
CA ILE A 231 74.95 -27.64 -55.52
C ILE A 231 73.55 -27.15 -55.88
N GLU A 232 73.30 -26.80 -57.14
CA GLU A 232 71.98 -26.39 -57.62
C GLU A 232 70.97 -27.52 -57.45
N LEU A 233 71.31 -28.74 -57.86
CA LEU A 233 70.48 -29.93 -57.62
C LEU A 233 70.21 -30.16 -56.13
N LYS A 234 71.22 -29.99 -55.27
CA LYS A 234 71.04 -30.10 -53.80
C LYS A 234 70.13 -29.00 -53.28
N LEU A 235 70.27 -27.75 -53.74
CA LEU A 235 69.42 -26.63 -53.34
C LEU A 235 67.98 -26.83 -53.80
N SER A 236 67.76 -27.27 -55.05
CA SER A 236 66.42 -27.62 -55.55
C SER A 236 65.80 -28.74 -54.71
N SER A 237 66.58 -29.76 -54.33
CA SER A 237 66.08 -30.83 -53.45
C SER A 237 65.69 -30.32 -52.05
N TYR A 238 66.45 -29.37 -51.49
CA TYR A 238 66.09 -28.73 -50.22
C TYR A 238 64.87 -27.84 -50.34
N GLU A 239 64.71 -27.11 -51.44
CA GLU A 239 63.53 -26.28 -51.69
C GLU A 239 62.27 -27.13 -51.86
N GLU A 240 62.35 -28.25 -52.58
CA GLU A 240 61.25 -29.20 -52.72
C GLU A 240 60.87 -29.81 -51.36
N MET A 241 61.86 -30.22 -50.55
CA MET A 241 61.61 -30.69 -49.18
C MET A 241 60.98 -29.61 -48.31
N LEU A 242 61.44 -28.37 -48.38
CA LEU A 242 60.88 -27.24 -47.60
C LEU A 242 59.46 -26.91 -48.05
N GLN A 243 59.16 -26.97 -49.34
CA GLN A 243 57.82 -26.76 -49.87
C GLN A 243 56.87 -27.88 -49.43
N SER A 244 57.33 -29.14 -49.45
CA SER A 244 56.56 -30.27 -48.91
C SER A 244 56.30 -30.13 -47.40
N VAL A 245 57.31 -29.77 -46.61
CA VAL A 245 57.15 -29.53 -45.16
C VAL A 245 56.19 -28.38 -44.88
N LYS A 246 56.23 -27.32 -45.69
CA LYS A 246 55.32 -26.18 -45.58
C LYS A 246 53.89 -26.57 -45.91
N GLU A 247 53.65 -27.35 -46.96
CA GLU A 247 52.32 -27.88 -47.29
C GLU A 247 51.79 -28.78 -46.17
N GLN A 248 52.63 -29.65 -45.62
CA GLN A 248 52.28 -30.46 -44.45
C GLN A 248 51.98 -29.60 -43.21
N MET A 249 52.77 -28.53 -42.97
CA MET A 249 52.56 -27.62 -41.84
C MET A 249 51.27 -26.81 -41.99
N ASP A 250 50.94 -26.36 -43.21
CA ASP A 250 49.70 -25.65 -43.50
C ASP A 250 48.48 -26.58 -43.30
N GLN A 251 48.56 -27.84 -43.76
CA GLN A 251 47.54 -28.87 -43.49
C GLN A 251 47.39 -29.16 -41.99
N ILE A 252 48.51 -29.27 -41.25
CA ILE A 252 48.48 -29.45 -39.78
C ILE A 252 47.89 -28.22 -39.09
N SER A 253 48.20 -27.02 -39.55
CA SER A 253 47.65 -25.77 -39.00
C SER A 253 46.14 -25.67 -39.23
N GLU A 254 45.66 -26.00 -40.43
CA GLU A 254 44.22 -26.04 -40.73
C GLU A 254 43.52 -27.12 -39.91
N SER A 255 44.10 -28.32 -39.82
CA SER A 255 43.61 -29.40 -38.98
C SER A 255 43.53 -29.00 -37.50
N ASN A 256 44.60 -28.40 -36.95
CA ASN A 256 44.60 -27.89 -35.59
C ASN A 256 43.57 -26.79 -35.38
N HIS A 257 43.39 -25.88 -36.34
CA HIS A 257 42.34 -24.86 -36.26
C HIS A 257 40.94 -25.48 -36.18
N LEU A 258 40.66 -26.49 -37.01
CA LEU A 258 39.40 -27.23 -36.97
C LEU A 258 39.23 -28.00 -35.65
N ILE A 259 40.29 -28.59 -35.12
CA ILE A 259 40.28 -29.25 -33.80
C ILE A 259 40.00 -28.25 -32.69
N HIS A 260 40.65 -27.08 -32.69
CA HIS A 260 40.39 -26.04 -31.69
C HIS A 260 38.97 -25.49 -31.79
N LEU A 261 38.45 -25.29 -33.01
CA LEU A 261 37.06 -24.88 -33.22
C LEU A 261 36.09 -25.94 -32.73
N SER A 262 36.34 -27.21 -33.05
CA SER A 262 35.56 -28.35 -32.57
C SER A 262 35.57 -28.44 -31.05
N ASN A 263 36.74 -28.35 -30.41
CA ASN A 263 36.88 -28.36 -28.96
C ASN A 263 36.16 -27.18 -28.31
N THR A 264 36.28 -25.97 -28.88
CA THR A 264 35.56 -24.79 -28.39
C THR A 264 34.05 -24.97 -28.50
N ASN A 265 33.57 -25.53 -29.60
CA ASN A 265 32.15 -25.84 -29.78
C ASN A 265 31.67 -26.94 -28.83
N ASN A 266 32.46 -27.98 -28.60
CA ASN A 266 32.15 -29.05 -27.66
C ASN A 266 32.06 -28.53 -26.22
N VAL A 267 32.96 -27.63 -25.79
CA VAL A 267 32.90 -27.00 -24.47
C VAL A 267 31.65 -26.12 -24.34
N LYS A 268 31.31 -25.33 -25.36
CA LYS A 268 30.08 -24.52 -25.35
C LYS A 268 28.83 -25.40 -25.32
N LEU A 269 28.80 -26.47 -26.10
CA LEU A 269 27.70 -27.43 -26.12
C LEU A 269 27.55 -28.11 -24.77
N LEU A 270 28.65 -28.55 -24.15
CA LEU A 270 28.66 -29.13 -22.81
C LEU A 270 28.07 -28.15 -21.80
N SER A 271 28.51 -26.88 -21.82
CA SER A 271 28.00 -25.85 -20.92
C SER A 271 26.49 -25.60 -21.07
N GLU A 272 25.95 -25.75 -22.28
CA GLU A 272 24.52 -25.58 -22.55
C GLU A 272 23.71 -26.82 -22.12
N ILE A 273 24.25 -28.01 -22.33
CA ILE A 273 23.66 -29.27 -21.84
C ILE A 273 23.65 -29.28 -20.31
N GLU A 274 24.75 -28.91 -19.66
CA GLU A 274 24.84 -28.81 -18.20
C GLU A 274 23.84 -27.78 -17.64
N PHE A 275 23.68 -26.64 -18.30
CA PHE A 275 22.67 -25.66 -17.94
C PHE A 275 21.26 -26.26 -17.99
N LEU A 276 20.89 -26.92 -19.09
CA LEU A 276 19.56 -27.53 -19.24
C LEU A 276 19.33 -28.67 -18.25
N VAL A 277 20.30 -29.57 -18.06
CA VAL A 277 20.16 -30.71 -17.14
C VAL A 277 20.01 -30.25 -15.70
N ASN A 278 20.80 -29.26 -15.26
CA ASN A 278 20.77 -28.81 -13.87
C ASN A 278 19.50 -28.01 -13.53
N HIS A 279 18.88 -27.34 -14.50
CA HIS A 279 17.74 -26.46 -14.25
C HIS A 279 16.38 -27.06 -14.68
N MET A 280 16.36 -28.03 -15.61
CA MET A 280 15.13 -28.67 -16.10
C MET A 280 14.92 -30.11 -15.61
N ASP A 281 15.72 -30.58 -14.65
CA ASP A 281 15.47 -31.87 -13.99
C ASP A 281 14.71 -31.70 -12.67
N LEU A 282 13.73 -32.57 -12.46
CA LEU A 282 12.94 -32.63 -11.22
C LEU A 282 13.10 -34.02 -10.62
N ALA A 283 13.58 -34.08 -9.37
CA ALA A 283 13.86 -35.35 -8.72
C ALA A 283 12.63 -36.28 -8.71
N LYS A 284 12.85 -37.57 -8.94
CA LYS A 284 11.78 -38.59 -8.96
C LYS A 284 10.95 -38.61 -7.67
N GLY A 285 11.54 -38.24 -6.53
CA GLY A 285 10.85 -38.09 -5.26
C GLY A 285 9.81 -36.95 -5.26
N HIS A 286 10.13 -35.81 -5.86
CA HIS A 286 9.19 -34.69 -6.00
C HIS A 286 8.05 -35.03 -6.96
N ILE A 287 8.34 -35.73 -8.06
CA ILE A 287 7.30 -36.20 -9.00
C ILE A 287 6.31 -37.12 -8.28
N LYS A 288 6.80 -38.10 -7.50
CA LYS A 288 5.93 -38.99 -6.70
C LYS A 288 5.13 -38.24 -5.64
N ALA A 289 5.74 -37.26 -4.96
CA ALA A 289 5.03 -36.44 -3.97
C ALA A 289 3.86 -35.67 -4.60
N LEU A 290 4.04 -35.09 -5.79
CA LEU A 290 2.97 -34.38 -6.50
C LEU A 290 1.85 -35.32 -6.98
N GLN A 291 2.19 -36.51 -7.47
CA GLN A 291 1.21 -37.45 -8.01
C GLN A 291 0.46 -38.23 -6.92
N GLU A 292 1.18 -38.77 -5.93
CA GLU A 292 0.68 -39.75 -4.96
C GLU A 292 0.81 -39.29 -3.50
N GLY A 293 1.51 -38.19 -3.22
CA GLY A 293 1.80 -37.74 -1.85
C GLY A 293 0.54 -37.46 -1.03
N ASP A 294 0.48 -37.98 0.19
CA ASP A 294 -0.68 -37.80 1.08
C ASP A 294 -0.89 -36.33 1.45
N LEU A 295 -2.12 -35.82 1.28
CA LEU A 295 -2.49 -34.44 1.63
C LEU A 295 -3.16 -34.34 3.01
N ALA A 296 -3.36 -35.45 3.73
CA ALA A 296 -3.95 -35.45 5.07
C ALA A 296 -2.90 -35.35 6.20
N SER A 297 -1.71 -35.94 6.03
CA SER A 297 -0.65 -35.89 7.03
C SER A 297 0.23 -34.63 6.94
N SER A 298 0.68 -34.12 8.09
CA SER A 298 1.58 -32.94 8.14
C SER A 298 2.86 -33.14 7.32
N ARG A 299 3.46 -34.33 7.41
CA ARG A 299 4.66 -34.71 6.67
C ARG A 299 4.40 -34.79 5.15
N GLY A 300 3.22 -35.26 4.76
CA GLY A 300 2.80 -35.30 3.36
C GLY A 300 2.59 -33.90 2.77
N ILE A 301 1.95 -33.00 3.52
CA ILE A 301 1.77 -31.59 3.14
C ILE A 301 3.12 -30.90 2.93
N GLU A 302 4.08 -31.07 3.84
CA GLU A 302 5.43 -30.50 3.70
C GLU A 302 6.17 -31.07 2.47
N ALA A 303 6.09 -32.38 2.25
CA ALA A 303 6.71 -33.02 1.08
C ALA A 303 6.10 -32.51 -0.24
N CYS A 304 4.77 -32.37 -0.30
CA CYS A 304 4.06 -31.78 -1.44
C CYS A 304 4.41 -30.31 -1.65
N THR A 305 4.56 -29.54 -0.57
CA THR A 305 4.96 -28.11 -0.65
C THR A 305 6.35 -27.97 -1.22
N ASN A 306 7.33 -28.71 -0.70
CA ASN A 306 8.70 -28.69 -1.22
C ASN A 306 8.77 -29.14 -2.68
N ALA A 307 7.97 -30.14 -3.07
CA ALA A 307 7.89 -30.59 -4.45
C ALA A 307 7.22 -29.58 -5.39
N ALA A 308 6.21 -28.85 -4.91
CA ALA A 308 5.52 -27.79 -5.65
C ALA A 308 6.43 -26.57 -5.85
N ASP A 309 7.21 -26.19 -4.82
CA ASP A 309 8.21 -25.12 -4.91
C ASP A 309 9.33 -25.49 -5.90
N ALA A 310 9.84 -26.73 -5.83
CA ALA A 310 10.84 -27.21 -6.79
C ALA A 310 10.30 -27.22 -8.23
N LEU A 311 9.05 -27.63 -8.43
CA LEU A 311 8.40 -27.58 -9.75
C LEU A 311 8.28 -26.13 -10.26
N LEU A 312 7.88 -25.19 -9.40
CA LEU A 312 7.76 -23.78 -9.75
C LEU A 312 9.12 -23.17 -10.10
N GLN A 313 10.18 -23.52 -9.36
CA GLN A 313 11.55 -23.11 -9.67
C GLN A 313 11.99 -23.62 -11.04
N CYS A 314 11.77 -24.90 -11.37
CA CYS A 314 12.09 -25.48 -12.68
C CYS A 314 11.29 -24.84 -13.83
N MET A 315 10.04 -24.44 -13.59
CA MET A 315 9.20 -23.79 -14.60
C MET A 315 9.59 -22.33 -14.86
N ASN A 316 10.08 -21.62 -13.84
CA ASN A 316 10.43 -20.19 -13.91
C ASN A 316 11.88 -19.93 -14.34
N VAL A 317 12.64 -20.96 -14.73
CA VAL A 317 14.01 -20.81 -15.24
C VAL A 317 13.97 -19.98 -16.53
N ALA A 318 14.74 -18.88 -16.56
CA ALA A 318 14.89 -18.06 -17.76
C ALA A 318 15.64 -18.83 -18.85
N LEU A 319 14.90 -19.33 -19.85
CA LEU A 319 15.47 -20.03 -20.98
C LEU A 319 16.25 -19.08 -21.90
N ARG A 320 17.38 -19.54 -22.43
CA ARG A 320 18.17 -18.78 -23.40
C ARG A 320 17.48 -18.78 -24.77
N PRO A 321 17.69 -17.72 -25.59
CA PRO A 321 17.13 -17.66 -26.94
C PRO A 321 17.49 -18.93 -27.76
N GLY A 322 16.48 -19.65 -28.23
CA GLY A 322 16.63 -20.90 -29.00
C GLY A 322 16.31 -22.19 -28.23
N HIS A 323 16.32 -22.18 -26.90
CA HIS A 323 15.94 -23.37 -26.10
C HIS A 323 14.49 -23.78 -26.32
N ASP A 324 13.60 -22.81 -26.51
CA ASP A 324 12.18 -23.05 -26.81
C ASP A 324 11.96 -23.73 -28.17
N MET A 325 12.98 -23.87 -29.02
CA MET A 325 12.89 -24.60 -30.29
C MET A 325 13.27 -26.08 -30.13
N LEU A 326 13.90 -26.47 -29.02
CA LEU A 326 14.28 -27.85 -28.76
C LEU A 326 13.06 -28.68 -28.35
N LEU A 327 12.85 -29.81 -29.04
CA LEU A 327 11.72 -30.70 -28.75
C LEU A 327 11.74 -31.22 -27.31
N ALA A 328 12.92 -31.58 -26.79
CA ALA A 328 13.08 -32.08 -25.43
C ALA A 328 12.69 -31.04 -24.36
N VAL A 329 13.04 -29.77 -24.57
CA VAL A 329 12.68 -28.66 -23.68
C VAL A 329 11.17 -28.44 -23.69
N ARG A 330 10.54 -28.41 -24.88
CA ARG A 330 9.08 -28.30 -25.01
C ARG A 330 8.35 -29.47 -24.34
N GLN A 331 8.82 -30.70 -24.54
CA GLN A 331 8.25 -31.89 -23.92
C GLN A 331 8.36 -31.85 -22.39
N GLN A 332 9.50 -31.40 -21.86
CA GLN A 332 9.70 -31.28 -20.43
C GLN A 332 8.88 -30.15 -19.80
N GLN A 333 8.77 -29.00 -20.46
CA GLN A 333 7.85 -27.92 -20.04
C GLN A 333 6.39 -28.38 -20.05
N GLN A 334 5.97 -29.12 -21.08
CA GLN A 334 4.63 -29.70 -21.14
C GLN A 334 4.42 -30.68 -19.97
N ARG A 335 5.39 -31.56 -19.70
CA ARG A 335 5.33 -32.48 -18.56
C ARG A 335 5.21 -31.76 -17.22
N PHE A 336 5.94 -30.65 -17.03
CA PHE A 336 5.80 -29.81 -15.85
C PHE A 336 4.40 -29.18 -15.76
N SER A 337 3.86 -28.68 -16.88
CA SER A 337 2.49 -28.16 -16.93
C SER A 337 1.44 -29.24 -16.61
N ASP A 338 1.62 -30.47 -17.08
CA ASP A 338 0.72 -31.58 -16.80
C ASP A 338 0.77 -31.99 -15.32
N LEU A 339 1.97 -32.10 -14.74
CA LEU A 339 2.16 -32.39 -13.31
C LEU A 339 1.54 -31.31 -12.43
N ARG A 340 1.76 -30.05 -12.78
CA ARG A 340 1.19 -28.87 -12.14
C ARG A 340 -0.33 -28.91 -12.17
N GLU A 341 -0.92 -29.20 -13.33
CA GLU A 341 -2.38 -29.25 -13.46
C GLU A 341 -2.99 -30.41 -12.68
N GLN A 342 -2.38 -31.59 -12.73
CA GLN A 342 -2.80 -32.77 -11.96
C GLN A 342 -2.75 -32.50 -10.47
N PHE A 343 -1.64 -31.94 -9.96
CA PHE A 343 -1.51 -31.59 -8.56
C PHE A 343 -2.49 -30.50 -8.15
N ALA A 344 -2.68 -29.44 -8.96
CA ALA A 344 -3.64 -28.38 -8.69
C ALA A 344 -5.09 -28.90 -8.63
N ARG A 345 -5.49 -29.82 -9.52
CA ARG A 345 -6.81 -30.49 -9.44
C ARG A 345 -6.95 -31.32 -8.17
N ARG A 346 -5.92 -32.10 -7.81
CA ARG A 346 -5.91 -32.96 -6.61
C ARG A 346 -6.00 -32.14 -5.34
N LEU A 347 -5.18 -31.08 -5.23
CA LEU A 347 -5.18 -30.15 -4.10
C LEU A 347 -6.54 -29.46 -3.95
N ALA A 348 -7.11 -28.96 -5.06
CA ALA A 348 -8.42 -28.31 -5.03
C ALA A 348 -9.53 -29.28 -4.59
N SER A 349 -9.54 -30.50 -5.11
CA SER A 349 -10.51 -31.52 -4.69
C SER A 349 -10.36 -31.88 -3.21
N HIS A 350 -9.13 -32.01 -2.71
CA HIS A 350 -8.86 -32.30 -1.31
C HIS A 350 -9.34 -31.18 -0.39
N LEU A 351 -8.95 -29.93 -0.68
CA LEU A 351 -9.37 -28.78 0.13
C LEU A 351 -10.89 -28.59 0.12
N ASN A 352 -11.55 -28.80 -1.02
CA ASN A 352 -13.00 -28.73 -1.08
C ASN A 352 -13.67 -29.80 -0.20
N ASN A 353 -13.12 -31.02 -0.15
CA ASN A 353 -13.60 -32.08 0.73
C ASN A 353 -13.36 -31.75 2.21
N VAL A 354 -12.20 -31.15 2.54
CA VAL A 354 -11.90 -30.68 3.90
C VAL A 354 -12.90 -29.61 4.34
N PHE A 355 -13.22 -28.64 3.48
CA PHE A 355 -14.23 -27.62 3.77
C PHE A 355 -15.62 -28.23 4.03
N VAL A 356 -16.02 -29.26 3.27
CA VAL A 356 -17.30 -29.96 3.44
C VAL A 356 -17.34 -30.79 4.74
N GLN A 357 -16.27 -31.54 5.03
CA GLN A 357 -16.19 -32.38 6.24
C GLN A 357 -16.26 -31.53 7.52
N GLN A 358 -15.57 -30.40 7.55
CA GLN A 358 -15.59 -29.49 8.70
C GLN A 358 -16.98 -28.92 8.99
N GLY A 359 -17.80 -28.63 7.97
CA GLY A 359 -19.17 -28.14 8.16
C GLY A 359 -20.15 -29.18 8.70
N HIS A 360 -19.87 -30.48 8.54
CA HIS A 360 -20.71 -31.55 9.06
C HIS A 360 -20.40 -31.90 10.51
N ASP A 361 -19.13 -31.90 10.91
CA ASP A 361 -18.70 -32.25 12.28
C ASP A 361 -19.19 -31.24 13.33
N GLN A 362 -19.31 -29.96 12.97
CA GLN A 362 -19.77 -28.89 13.86
C GLN A 362 -21.28 -28.88 14.15
N SER A 363 -22.08 -29.64 13.41
CA SER A 363 -23.53 -29.73 13.70
C SER A 363 -23.82 -30.34 15.07
N SER A 364 -22.85 -31.04 15.66
CA SER A 364 -22.96 -31.73 16.95
C SER A 364 -22.60 -30.84 18.16
N THR A 365 -21.71 -29.86 17.98
CA THR A 365 -21.25 -28.93 19.04
C THR A 365 -22.22 -27.77 19.28
N LEU A 366 -23.09 -27.45 18.31
CA LEU A 366 -24.12 -26.41 18.42
C LEU A 366 -25.08 -26.61 19.60
N ALA A 367 -25.42 -27.87 19.92
CA ALA A 367 -26.34 -28.18 21.01
C ALA A 367 -25.76 -27.95 22.42
N GLN A 368 -24.44 -27.90 22.56
CA GLN A 368 -23.77 -27.65 23.85
C GLN A 368 -23.60 -26.15 24.09
N HIS A 369 -23.22 -25.39 23.06
CA HIS A 369 -23.02 -23.94 23.15
C HIS A 369 -24.33 -23.14 23.20
N SER A 370 -25.46 -23.73 22.78
CA SER A 370 -26.78 -23.12 22.92
C SER A 370 -27.21 -22.88 24.38
N VAL A 371 -26.63 -23.59 25.35
CA VAL A 371 -26.97 -23.43 26.77
C VAL A 371 -26.26 -22.21 27.37
N GLU A 372 -25.01 -21.97 27.00
CA GLU A 372 -24.14 -20.93 27.59
C GLU A 372 -24.15 -19.57 26.88
N LEU A 373 -24.91 -19.38 25.79
CA LEU A 373 -24.86 -18.13 24.99
C LEU A 373 -23.42 -17.84 24.51
N ALA A 374 -22.77 -18.85 23.93
CA ALA A 374 -21.44 -18.72 23.34
C ALA A 374 -21.47 -19.18 21.87
N LEU A 375 -20.60 -18.61 21.03
CA LEU A 375 -20.42 -19.09 19.66
C LEU A 375 -19.39 -20.23 19.62
N PRO A 376 -19.53 -21.23 18.73
CA PRO A 376 -18.52 -22.28 18.58
C PRO A 376 -17.14 -21.71 18.24
N ASN A 377 -16.08 -22.27 18.84
CA ASN A 377 -14.71 -21.83 18.56
C ASN A 377 -14.16 -22.47 17.28
N HIS A 378 -13.89 -21.65 16.26
CA HIS A 378 -13.37 -22.09 14.98
C HIS A 378 -11.83 -22.18 14.87
N HIS A 379 -11.09 -21.81 15.93
CA HIS A 379 -9.61 -21.81 15.94
C HIS A 379 -8.96 -23.16 15.57
N PRO A 380 -9.46 -24.33 16.01
CA PRO A 380 -8.86 -25.61 15.63
C PRO A 380 -8.91 -25.84 14.11
N PHE A 381 -10.00 -25.44 13.46
CA PHE A 381 -10.17 -25.57 12.01
C PHE A 381 -9.27 -24.60 11.26
N HIS A 382 -9.16 -23.36 11.74
CA HIS A 382 -8.21 -22.38 11.21
C HIS A 382 -6.78 -22.91 11.27
N ARG A 383 -6.36 -23.48 12.42
CA ARG A 383 -5.02 -24.07 12.57
C ARG A 383 -4.77 -25.21 11.59
N ASP A 384 -5.75 -26.06 11.35
CA ASP A 384 -5.61 -27.22 10.46
C ASP A 384 -5.55 -26.79 8.99
N LEU A 385 -6.34 -25.79 8.60
CA LEU A 385 -6.30 -25.21 7.26
C LEU A 385 -5.03 -24.38 7.01
N LEU A 386 -4.51 -23.66 8.01
CA LEU A 386 -3.29 -22.85 7.87
C LEU A 386 -2.06 -23.67 7.45
N ARG A 387 -2.05 -24.99 7.69
CA ARG A 387 -1.00 -25.89 7.18
C ARG A 387 -0.90 -25.89 5.66
N TYR A 388 -2.01 -25.64 4.96
CA TYR A 388 -2.07 -25.57 3.50
C TYR A 388 -1.81 -24.15 2.96
N ALA A 389 -1.51 -23.16 3.80
CA ALA A 389 -1.36 -21.76 3.35
C ALA A 389 -0.27 -21.58 2.28
N LYS A 390 0.85 -22.31 2.37
CA LYS A 390 1.91 -22.30 1.34
C LYS A 390 1.46 -22.92 0.02
N LEU A 391 0.65 -23.98 0.08
CA LEU A 391 0.08 -24.63 -1.10
C LEU A 391 -0.98 -23.76 -1.78
N MET A 392 -1.74 -22.98 -0.99
CA MET A 392 -2.66 -21.96 -1.52
C MET A 392 -1.93 -20.81 -2.22
N GLU A 393 -0.78 -20.38 -1.68
CA GLU A 393 0.10 -19.40 -2.32
C GLU A 393 0.65 -19.92 -3.66
N TRP A 394 1.12 -21.17 -3.66
CA TRP A 394 1.53 -21.85 -4.89
C TRP A 394 0.40 -21.88 -5.91
N LEU A 395 -0.83 -22.23 -5.50
CA LEU A 395 -1.99 -22.25 -6.39
C LEU A 395 -2.34 -20.84 -6.91
N LYS A 396 -2.27 -19.79 -6.08
CA LYS A 396 -2.49 -18.38 -6.48
C LYS A 396 -1.54 -17.95 -7.60
N SER A 397 -0.26 -18.35 -7.52
CA SER A 397 0.75 -18.01 -8.54
C SER A 397 0.66 -18.84 -9.82
N THR A 398 0.09 -20.05 -9.72
CA THR A 398 0.21 -21.06 -10.77
C THR A 398 -1.08 -21.27 -11.56
N ASP A 399 -2.24 -21.31 -10.88
CA ASP A 399 -3.57 -21.51 -11.45
C ASP A 399 -4.60 -20.67 -10.68
N TYR A 400 -4.74 -19.42 -11.11
CA TYR A 400 -5.65 -18.45 -10.49
C TYR A 400 -7.12 -18.88 -10.59
N GLY A 401 -7.52 -19.62 -11.64
CA GLY A 401 -8.90 -20.06 -11.81
C GLY A 401 -9.33 -21.06 -10.72
N LYS A 402 -8.47 -22.04 -10.40
CA LYS A 402 -8.72 -22.97 -9.30
C LYS A 402 -8.63 -22.28 -7.93
N TYR A 403 -7.71 -21.34 -7.75
CA TYR A 403 -7.64 -20.52 -6.55
C TYR A 403 -8.93 -19.73 -6.32
N GLU A 404 -9.43 -19.01 -7.32
CA GLU A 404 -10.68 -18.25 -7.23
C GLU A 404 -11.88 -19.16 -6.96
N GLY A 405 -11.94 -20.33 -7.63
CA GLY A 405 -12.95 -21.35 -7.38
C GLY A 405 -12.97 -21.85 -5.93
N LEU A 406 -11.79 -22.14 -5.35
CA LEU A 406 -11.67 -22.54 -3.94
C LEU A 406 -12.08 -21.42 -2.99
N THR A 407 -11.67 -20.18 -3.25
CA THR A 407 -12.08 -19.01 -2.46
C THR A 407 -13.60 -18.85 -2.47
N LYS A 408 -14.25 -19.02 -3.64
CA LYS A 408 -15.71 -18.97 -3.76
C LYS A 408 -16.39 -20.11 -3.00
N ASN A 409 -15.91 -21.34 -3.16
CA ASN A 409 -16.44 -22.50 -2.45
C ASN A 409 -16.31 -22.32 -0.93
N TYR A 410 -15.14 -21.89 -0.45
CA TYR A 410 -14.91 -21.59 0.96
C TYR A 410 -15.93 -20.57 1.49
N MET A 411 -16.11 -19.44 0.79
CA MET A 411 -17.11 -18.44 1.17
C MET A 411 -18.53 -18.99 1.17
N ASP A 412 -18.91 -19.81 0.18
CA ASP A 412 -20.26 -20.37 0.08
C ASP A 412 -20.54 -21.42 1.18
N TYR A 413 -19.53 -22.21 1.56
CA TYR A 413 -19.66 -23.18 2.65
C TYR A 413 -19.69 -22.50 4.01
N LEU A 414 -18.74 -21.60 4.30
CA LEU A 414 -18.71 -20.92 5.59
C LEU A 414 -19.85 -19.93 5.79
N SER A 415 -20.30 -19.23 4.73
CA SER A 415 -21.49 -18.39 4.86
C SER A 415 -22.71 -19.21 5.29
N ARG A 416 -22.89 -20.43 4.79
CA ARG A 416 -23.99 -21.33 5.21
C ARG A 416 -23.80 -21.86 6.62
N LEU A 417 -22.56 -22.17 7.02
CA LEU A 417 -22.24 -22.60 8.37
C LEU A 417 -22.55 -21.47 9.36
N TYR A 418 -21.89 -20.32 9.24
CA TYR A 418 -22.10 -19.17 10.11
C TYR A 418 -23.53 -18.66 10.08
N GLU A 419 -24.22 -18.66 8.93
CA GLU A 419 -25.63 -18.28 8.87
C GLU A 419 -26.51 -19.19 9.75
N ARG A 420 -26.20 -20.49 9.86
CA ARG A 420 -26.91 -21.40 10.76
C ARG A 420 -26.54 -21.12 12.23
N GLU A 421 -25.25 -21.08 12.55
CA GLU A 421 -24.77 -20.92 13.93
C GLU A 421 -25.20 -19.58 14.53
N ILE A 422 -25.07 -18.49 13.76
CA ILE A 422 -25.44 -17.15 14.19
C ILE A 422 -26.96 -17.07 14.35
N LYS A 423 -27.76 -17.61 13.43
CA LYS A 423 -29.23 -17.61 13.59
C LYS A 423 -29.67 -18.35 14.85
N ASP A 424 -29.11 -19.53 15.11
CA ASP A 424 -29.43 -20.31 16.31
C ASP A 424 -28.99 -19.57 17.60
N PHE A 425 -27.81 -18.96 17.59
CA PHE A 425 -27.31 -18.12 18.68
C PHE A 425 -28.23 -16.92 18.97
N PHE A 426 -28.63 -16.19 17.93
CA PHE A 426 -29.57 -15.07 18.06
C PHE A 426 -30.96 -15.54 18.52
N GLU A 427 -31.43 -16.71 18.09
CA GLU A 427 -32.71 -17.25 18.56
C GLU A 427 -32.66 -17.60 20.07
N VAL A 428 -31.58 -18.20 20.55
CA VAL A 428 -31.35 -18.41 21.98
C VAL A 428 -31.32 -17.08 22.75
N ALA A 429 -30.65 -16.06 22.21
CA ALA A 429 -30.63 -14.72 22.80
C ALA A 429 -32.06 -14.12 22.89
N LYS A 430 -32.85 -14.21 21.81
CA LYS A 430 -34.25 -13.75 21.77
C LYS A 430 -35.12 -14.47 22.81
N ILE A 431 -34.96 -15.79 22.96
CA ILE A 431 -35.68 -16.59 23.98
C ILE A 431 -35.30 -16.13 25.40
N LYS A 432 -34.01 -15.95 25.68
CA LYS A 432 -33.53 -15.50 27.00
C LYS A 432 -33.98 -14.08 27.33
N MET A 433 -34.02 -13.17 26.33
CA MET A 433 -34.50 -11.79 26.48
C MET A 433 -36.01 -11.70 26.72
N THR A 434 -36.81 -12.55 26.08
CA THR A 434 -38.27 -12.55 26.25
C THR A 434 -38.76 -13.34 27.47
N GLY A 435 -37.87 -14.06 28.15
CA GLY A 435 -38.23 -14.90 29.29
C GLY A 435 -39.13 -16.10 28.93
N THR A 436 -39.36 -16.34 27.63
CA THR A 436 -40.17 -17.47 27.15
C THR A 436 -39.32 -18.73 27.07
N THR A 437 -38.86 -19.25 28.20
CA THR A 437 -38.37 -20.63 28.22
C THR A 437 -39.51 -21.54 27.77
N LYS A 438 -39.47 -22.00 26.52
CA LYS A 438 -40.13 -23.24 26.07
C LYS A 438 -39.46 -24.45 26.72
N GLU A 439 -39.20 -24.40 28.03
CA GLU A 439 -38.86 -25.55 28.84
C GLU A 439 -40.04 -25.86 29.74
N SER A 440 -41.05 -26.49 29.14
CA SER A 440 -42.02 -27.30 29.86
C SER A 440 -42.56 -28.34 28.89
N LYS A 441 -42.12 -29.58 29.11
CA LYS A 441 -42.57 -30.85 28.51
C LYS A 441 -41.97 -31.22 27.14
N LYS A 442 -40.76 -31.77 27.16
CA LYS A 442 -40.43 -32.97 26.36
C LYS A 442 -39.08 -33.60 26.78
N PHE A 443 -39.07 -34.34 27.89
CA PHE A 443 -38.26 -35.57 28.06
C PHE A 443 -38.93 -36.42 29.15
N GLY A 444 -39.83 -37.28 28.69
CA GLY A 444 -40.61 -38.20 29.50
C GLY A 444 -41.20 -39.25 28.58
N LEU A 445 -40.34 -40.18 28.15
CA LEU A 445 -40.76 -41.35 27.40
C LEU A 445 -41.27 -42.39 28.42
N HIS A 446 -42.58 -42.42 28.68
CA HIS A 446 -43.30 -43.65 29.01
C HIS A 446 -44.82 -43.43 28.97
N GLY A 447 -45.49 -44.22 28.11
CA GLY A 447 -46.73 -44.91 28.46
C GLY A 447 -48.06 -44.15 28.43
N SER A 448 -48.86 -44.46 27.41
CA SER A 448 -50.31 -44.66 27.47
C SER A 448 -51.25 -43.44 27.28
N SER A 449 -51.88 -43.46 26.10
CA SER A 449 -53.34 -43.38 25.85
C SER A 449 -54.17 -42.31 26.56
N GLY A 450 -54.74 -41.39 25.78
CA GLY A 450 -55.81 -40.51 26.24
C GLY A 450 -56.23 -39.48 25.20
N LYS A 451 -57.43 -39.65 24.68
CA LYS A 451 -58.09 -38.93 23.59
C LYS A 451 -58.72 -37.61 24.09
N LEU A 452 -59.09 -36.73 23.13
CA LEU A 452 -60.09 -35.63 23.18
C LEU A 452 -59.54 -34.19 23.30
N THR A 453 -59.62 -33.40 22.21
CA THR A 453 -60.63 -32.36 21.84
C THR A 453 -60.57 -31.08 22.68
N GLY A 454 -60.64 -29.92 22.01
CA GLY A 454 -61.30 -28.75 22.62
C GLY A 454 -60.59 -27.42 22.41
N SER A 455 -61.11 -26.70 21.43
CA SER A 455 -60.84 -25.32 21.05
C SER A 455 -60.87 -24.28 22.18
N THR A 456 -60.00 -23.28 22.03
CA THR A 456 -60.23 -21.83 22.08
C THR A 456 -61.19 -21.18 23.10
N SER A 457 -60.67 -20.09 23.65
CA SER A 457 -61.33 -18.79 23.89
C SER A 457 -61.92 -18.51 25.27
N SER A 458 -61.46 -17.36 25.78
CA SER A 458 -62.21 -16.38 26.59
C SER A 458 -62.32 -16.65 28.09
N LEU A 459 -61.75 -15.76 28.93
CA LEU A 459 -62.48 -14.61 29.51
C LEU A 459 -61.65 -13.89 30.59
N ASN A 460 -61.63 -12.56 30.49
CA ASN A 460 -61.38 -11.62 31.58
C ASN A 460 -62.52 -11.68 32.62
N LYS A 461 -62.19 -11.61 33.92
CA LYS A 461 -62.65 -10.61 34.91
C LYS A 461 -62.70 -11.14 36.36
N LEU A 462 -62.03 -10.36 37.21
CA LEU A 462 -62.44 -9.83 38.52
C LEU A 462 -62.37 -10.65 39.83
N SER A 463 -61.68 -9.99 40.77
CA SER A 463 -62.07 -9.63 42.15
C SER A 463 -61.81 -10.60 43.31
N VAL A 464 -60.78 -10.24 44.09
CA VAL A 464 -60.78 -9.90 45.53
C VAL A 464 -61.74 -10.66 46.46
N GLN A 465 -61.16 -11.42 47.42
CA GLN A 465 -61.53 -11.37 48.84
C GLN A 465 -60.49 -12.05 49.77
N SER A 466 -59.79 -11.20 50.54
CA SER A 466 -59.51 -11.23 51.99
C SER A 466 -59.56 -12.54 52.82
N SER A 467 -58.42 -12.78 53.50
CA SER A 467 -58.23 -13.15 54.93
C SER A 467 -58.46 -14.59 55.44
N GLY A 468 -57.43 -15.13 56.12
CA GLY A 468 -57.58 -16.21 57.12
C GLY A 468 -56.33 -17.03 57.48
N ASN A 469 -55.48 -16.49 58.36
CA ASN A 469 -54.43 -17.10 59.20
C ASN A 469 -54.20 -18.65 59.19
N ARG A 470 -52.90 -19.04 59.10
CA ARG A 470 -52.19 -19.84 60.15
C ARG A 470 -50.67 -19.87 59.90
N ARG A 471 -49.92 -19.44 60.92
CA ARG A 471 -48.46 -19.54 61.07
C ARG A 471 -48.03 -21.01 61.23
N SER A 472 -46.96 -21.44 60.54
CA SER A 472 -45.76 -22.01 61.19
C SER A 472 -44.59 -22.11 60.20
N GLN A 473 -43.40 -22.03 60.74
CA GLN A 473 -42.12 -21.65 60.13
C GLN A 473 -41.42 -22.79 59.36
N SER A 474 -40.91 -22.49 58.17
CA SER A 474 -39.58 -22.95 57.70
C SER A 474 -39.14 -22.13 56.48
N SER A 475 -37.83 -21.89 56.41
CA SER A 475 -37.13 -20.77 55.80
C SER A 475 -36.83 -20.88 54.29
N SER A 476 -36.86 -19.71 53.65
CA SER A 476 -36.00 -19.28 52.53
C SER A 476 -36.35 -19.71 51.09
N LEU A 477 -37.52 -19.34 50.55
CA LEU A 477 -37.72 -19.31 49.08
C LEU A 477 -38.82 -18.35 48.55
N LEU A 478 -39.28 -17.33 49.30
CA LEU A 478 -40.40 -16.47 48.84
C LEU A 478 -40.26 -14.99 49.25
N ASP A 479 -39.13 -14.35 48.93
CA ASP A 479 -38.95 -12.88 49.06
C ASP A 479 -39.07 -12.16 47.70
N MET A 480 -40.11 -12.51 46.94
CA MET A 480 -40.45 -11.88 45.65
C MET A 480 -41.90 -11.36 45.66
N GLY A 481 -42.36 -10.93 46.83
CA GLY A 481 -43.76 -10.52 47.05
C GLY A 481 -43.99 -9.02 47.20
N ASN A 482 -42.96 -8.19 47.19
CA ASN A 482 -43.10 -6.76 47.53
C ASN A 482 -42.24 -5.82 46.66
N MET A 483 -41.81 -6.26 45.47
CA MET A 483 -41.14 -5.39 44.50
C MET A 483 -42.18 -4.52 43.80
N SER A 484 -41.94 -3.21 43.74
CA SER A 484 -42.77 -2.30 42.94
C SER A 484 -42.72 -2.71 41.46
N ALA A 485 -43.76 -2.39 40.69
CA ALA A 485 -43.75 -2.63 39.24
C ALA A 485 -42.51 -2.00 38.57
N SER A 486 -42.05 -0.86 39.09
CA SER A 486 -40.82 -0.18 38.67
C SER A 486 -39.55 -0.99 38.94
N ASP A 487 -39.47 -1.78 40.01
CA ASP A 487 -38.29 -2.57 40.36
C ASP A 487 -38.16 -3.84 39.50
N LEU A 488 -39.29 -4.43 39.13
CA LEU A 488 -39.36 -5.55 38.18
C LEU A 488 -38.89 -5.11 36.79
N ASP A 489 -39.35 -3.95 36.32
CA ASP A 489 -38.94 -3.38 35.02
C ASP A 489 -37.42 -3.08 34.98
N VAL A 490 -36.84 -2.61 36.09
CA VAL A 490 -35.38 -2.39 36.19
C VAL A 490 -34.61 -3.72 36.13
N ALA A 491 -35.09 -4.77 36.81
CA ALA A 491 -34.44 -6.08 36.76
C ALA A 491 -34.47 -6.68 35.34
N ASP A 492 -35.60 -6.59 34.63
CA ASP A 492 -35.73 -7.07 33.25
C ASP A 492 -34.87 -6.27 32.26
N ARG A 493 -34.74 -4.95 32.45
CA ARG A 493 -33.82 -4.09 31.68
C ARG A 493 -32.36 -4.46 31.89
N THR A 494 -31.93 -4.70 33.13
CA THR A 494 -30.54 -5.14 33.41
C THR A 494 -30.24 -6.52 32.84
N LYS A 495 -31.24 -7.41 32.79
CA LYS A 495 -31.12 -8.71 32.14
C LYS A 495 -30.97 -8.55 30.62
N PHE A 496 -31.75 -7.68 29.99
CA PHE A 496 -31.60 -7.36 28.57
C PHE A 496 -30.20 -6.81 28.27
N ASP A 497 -29.72 -5.84 29.05
CA ASP A 497 -28.39 -5.22 28.88
C ASP A 497 -27.27 -6.27 28.92
N LYS A 498 -27.30 -7.18 29.89
CA LYS A 498 -26.31 -8.28 29.99
C LYS A 498 -26.33 -9.20 28.78
N ILE A 499 -27.51 -9.60 28.30
CA ILE A 499 -27.62 -10.49 27.14
C ILE A 499 -27.15 -9.77 25.87
N PHE A 500 -27.52 -8.50 25.70
CA PHE A 500 -27.11 -7.71 24.53
C PHE A 500 -25.59 -7.49 24.50
N GLU A 501 -24.97 -7.17 25.64
CA GLU A 501 -23.52 -7.07 25.78
C GLU A 501 -22.82 -8.39 25.46
N GLN A 502 -23.35 -9.52 25.97
CA GLN A 502 -22.80 -10.85 25.69
C GLN A 502 -22.88 -11.17 24.20
N VAL A 503 -23.98 -10.85 23.52
CA VAL A 503 -24.13 -11.03 22.07
C VAL A 503 -23.05 -10.25 21.31
N LEU A 504 -22.82 -8.97 21.64
CA LEU A 504 -21.79 -8.17 20.97
C LEU A 504 -20.37 -8.66 21.26
N SER A 505 -20.09 -9.02 22.51
CA SER A 505 -18.79 -9.51 22.97
C SER A 505 -18.37 -10.84 22.35
N GLU A 506 -19.32 -11.69 21.97
CA GLU A 506 -19.05 -12.97 21.29
C GLU A 506 -18.86 -12.79 19.77
N LEU A 507 -19.52 -11.80 19.16
CA LEU A 507 -19.45 -11.56 17.71
C LEU A 507 -18.12 -10.94 17.27
N GLU A 508 -17.56 -10.02 18.07
CA GLU A 508 -16.29 -9.35 17.77
C GLU A 508 -15.12 -10.32 17.60
N PRO A 509 -14.77 -11.19 18.58
CA PRO A 509 -13.65 -12.12 18.45
C PRO A 509 -13.85 -13.13 17.33
N LEU A 510 -15.10 -13.53 17.05
CA LEU A 510 -15.41 -14.42 15.93
C LEU A 510 -15.07 -13.78 14.59
N CYS A 511 -15.50 -12.52 14.37
CA CYS A 511 -15.21 -11.78 13.14
C CYS A 511 -13.71 -11.51 12.99
N LEU A 512 -13.02 -11.14 14.06
CA LEU A 512 -11.58 -10.87 14.03
C LEU A 512 -10.76 -12.12 13.75
N ALA A 513 -11.11 -13.26 14.35
CA ALA A 513 -10.43 -14.54 14.11
C ALA A 513 -10.58 -14.99 12.65
N GLU A 514 -11.78 -14.88 12.07
CA GLU A 514 -12.02 -15.22 10.67
C GLU A 514 -11.30 -14.26 9.71
N GLN A 515 -11.28 -12.96 10.02
CA GLN A 515 -10.55 -11.96 9.22
C GLN A 515 -9.04 -12.24 9.21
N ASP A 516 -8.45 -12.56 10.37
CA ASP A 516 -7.04 -12.94 10.50
C ASP A 516 -6.73 -14.24 9.75
N PHE A 517 -7.61 -15.24 9.85
CA PHE A 517 -7.49 -16.48 9.10
C PHE A 517 -7.51 -16.24 7.58
N ILE A 518 -8.49 -15.49 7.06
CA ILE A 518 -8.60 -15.19 5.62
C ILE A 518 -7.34 -14.49 5.13
N SER A 519 -6.84 -13.50 5.91
CA SER A 519 -5.60 -12.80 5.59
C SER A 519 -4.41 -13.77 5.45
N LYS A 520 -4.22 -14.66 6.44
CA LYS A 520 -3.08 -15.59 6.50
C LYS A 520 -3.16 -16.75 5.52
N PHE A 521 -4.35 -17.33 5.31
CA PHE A 521 -4.57 -18.50 4.46
C PHE A 521 -4.57 -18.16 2.96
N PHE A 522 -5.22 -17.06 2.58
CA PHE A 522 -5.26 -16.59 1.19
C PHE A 522 -4.10 -15.66 0.80
N LYS A 523 -3.19 -15.37 1.75
CA LYS A 523 -2.02 -14.49 1.57
C LYS A 523 -2.44 -13.15 0.95
N LEU A 524 -3.42 -12.51 1.56
CA LEU A 524 -3.97 -11.20 1.14
C LEU A 524 -3.35 -10.03 1.91
N GLN A 525 -2.23 -10.29 2.61
CA GLN A 525 -1.47 -9.29 3.34
C GLN A 525 0.02 -9.64 3.24
N GLN A 526 0.70 -9.12 2.22
CA GLN A 526 2.17 -9.08 2.22
C GLN A 526 2.63 -8.07 3.29
N HIS A 527 3.26 -8.60 4.34
CA HIS A 527 4.11 -7.92 5.33
C HIS A 527 3.90 -6.40 5.51
N GLN A 528 3.09 -5.99 6.49
CA GLN A 528 3.42 -4.77 7.23
C GLN A 528 4.64 -5.11 8.10
N SER A 529 5.83 -4.70 7.66
CA SER A 529 7.01 -4.62 8.51
C SER A 529 6.80 -3.52 9.57
N MET A 530 6.66 -3.96 10.82
CA MET A 530 6.88 -3.27 12.12
C MET A 530 6.33 -1.84 12.34
N PRO A 531 5.62 -1.61 13.47
CA PRO A 531 5.35 -0.27 13.99
C PRO A 531 6.54 0.23 14.82
N GLY A 532 7.01 1.45 14.56
CA GLY A 532 7.87 2.17 15.51
C GLY A 532 8.93 3.07 14.88
N THR A 533 8.55 4.31 14.57
CA THR A 533 9.29 5.50 15.04
C THR A 533 8.38 6.71 14.94
N MET A 534 8.03 7.24 16.11
CA MET A 534 7.46 8.57 16.26
C MET A 534 8.41 9.60 15.64
N THR A 535 7.87 10.51 14.86
CA THR A 535 8.44 11.86 14.77
C THR A 535 7.28 12.83 14.72
N GLU A 536 7.10 13.53 15.84
CA GLU A 536 6.33 14.77 15.91
C GLU A 536 6.94 15.81 14.97
N ALA A 537 6.07 16.53 14.25
CA ALA A 537 6.29 17.92 13.89
C ALA A 537 4.93 18.52 13.49
N GLU A 538 4.41 19.38 14.36
CA GLU A 538 3.42 20.39 14.03
C GLU A 538 4.03 21.39 13.03
N ASP A 539 3.28 21.81 12.01
CA ASP A 539 2.86 23.21 11.86
C ASP A 539 2.00 23.47 10.61
N LEU A 540 1.20 24.53 10.75
CA LEU A 540 0.14 25.08 9.92
C LEU A 540 0.48 25.32 8.43
N ASP A 541 -0.51 25.19 7.53
CA ASP A 541 -1.24 26.35 6.94
C ASP A 541 -2.28 25.89 5.88
N GLY A 542 -3.39 26.62 5.81
CA GLY A 542 -4.50 26.38 4.90
C GLY A 542 -4.25 26.95 3.50
N GLY A 543 -4.80 26.28 2.48
CA GLY A 543 -4.77 26.79 1.11
C GLY A 543 -5.53 25.89 0.14
N THR A 544 -6.76 26.28 -0.17
CA THR A 544 -7.60 25.75 -1.25
C THR A 544 -6.88 25.73 -2.61
N LEU A 545 -6.71 24.55 -3.23
CA LEU A 545 -6.52 24.43 -4.67
C LEU A 545 -7.20 23.18 -5.26
N SER A 546 -7.86 23.44 -6.38
CA SER A 546 -8.71 22.59 -7.21
C SER A 546 -8.09 21.25 -7.60
N ARG A 547 -8.85 20.17 -7.41
CA ARG A 547 -8.52 18.82 -7.87
C ARG A 547 -8.78 18.71 -9.38
N GLN A 548 -7.74 18.94 -10.17
CA GLN A 548 -7.73 18.59 -11.60
C GLN A 548 -7.35 17.11 -11.74
N HIS A 549 -8.20 16.38 -12.45
CA HIS A 549 -8.05 14.98 -12.85
C HIS A 549 -6.72 14.78 -13.59
N ASN A 550 -5.90 13.80 -13.17
CA ASN A 550 -4.95 13.19 -14.08
C ASN A 550 -4.80 11.69 -13.78
N ALA A 551 -4.96 10.91 -14.85
CA ALA A 551 -4.88 9.46 -14.88
C ALA A 551 -3.43 9.00 -14.72
N GLY A 552 -3.21 8.11 -13.76
CA GLY A 552 -1.94 7.46 -13.48
C GLY A 552 -2.16 6.49 -12.32
N VAL A 553 -2.72 5.32 -12.63
CA VAL A 553 -2.99 4.24 -11.66
C VAL A 553 -1.67 3.69 -11.13
N PRO A 554 -1.36 3.79 -9.82
CA PRO A 554 -0.44 2.88 -9.18
C PRO A 554 -1.16 1.52 -8.97
N PRO A 555 -0.50 0.36 -9.13
CA PRO A 555 -1.14 -0.92 -8.81
C PRO A 555 -1.47 -1.02 -7.30
N PRO A 556 -2.50 -1.78 -6.90
CA PRO A 556 -3.35 -1.41 -5.78
C PRO A 556 -3.03 -2.18 -4.50
N VAL A 557 -2.46 -1.50 -3.50
CA VAL A 557 -2.46 -1.99 -2.11
C VAL A 557 -3.90 -2.01 -1.54
N SER A 558 -4.85 -1.31 -2.18
CA SER A 558 -6.28 -1.32 -1.83
C SER A 558 -7.00 -2.62 -2.22
N SER A 559 -6.58 -3.32 -3.28
CA SER A 559 -7.35 -4.44 -3.84
C SER A 559 -7.38 -5.66 -2.92
N GLU A 560 -6.29 -5.97 -2.21
CA GLU A 560 -6.26 -7.17 -1.34
C GLU A 560 -7.08 -6.97 -0.06
N LYS A 561 -7.00 -5.79 0.57
CA LYS A 561 -7.86 -5.42 1.70
C LYS A 561 -9.33 -5.37 1.29
N ASP A 562 -9.63 -4.87 0.09
CA ASP A 562 -10.98 -4.88 -0.46
C ASP A 562 -11.50 -6.31 -0.70
N MET A 563 -10.63 -7.23 -1.14
CA MET A 563 -11.00 -8.65 -1.25
C MET A 563 -11.32 -9.26 0.12
N ILE A 564 -10.48 -9.04 1.15
CA ILE A 564 -10.78 -9.51 2.52
C ILE A 564 -12.15 -8.99 2.97
N ARG A 565 -12.41 -7.69 2.76
CA ARG A 565 -13.70 -7.08 3.12
C ARG A 565 -14.87 -7.72 2.36
N GLN A 566 -14.74 -7.97 1.06
CA GLN A 566 -15.78 -8.64 0.28
C GLN A 566 -16.04 -10.07 0.75
N MET A 567 -14.98 -10.81 1.12
CA MET A 567 -15.10 -12.15 1.69
C MET A 567 -15.85 -12.12 3.02
N MET A 568 -15.46 -11.20 3.93
CA MET A 568 -16.13 -11.01 5.22
C MET A 568 -17.60 -10.62 5.07
N ILE A 569 -17.92 -9.69 4.15
CA ILE A 569 -19.31 -9.30 3.85
C ILE A 569 -20.13 -10.51 3.39
N LYS A 570 -19.57 -11.39 2.55
CA LYS A 570 -20.29 -12.56 2.05
C LYS A 570 -20.49 -13.61 3.14
N ILE A 571 -19.46 -13.87 3.95
CA ILE A 571 -19.47 -14.87 5.03
C ILE A 571 -20.43 -14.45 6.15
N PHE A 572 -20.34 -13.21 6.61
CA PHE A 572 -21.10 -12.70 7.76
C PHE A 572 -22.30 -11.80 7.37
N ARG A 573 -22.82 -11.95 6.15
CA ARG A 573 -23.99 -11.20 5.66
C ARG A 573 -25.23 -11.27 6.57
N CYS A 574 -25.32 -12.28 7.44
CA CYS A 574 -26.42 -12.51 8.36
C CYS A 574 -26.33 -11.71 9.67
N ILE A 575 -25.14 -11.18 10.04
CA ILE A 575 -24.97 -10.45 11.31
C ILE A 575 -25.83 -9.19 11.35
N GLU A 576 -25.75 -8.35 10.31
CA GLU A 576 -26.52 -7.09 10.23
C GLU A 576 -28.04 -7.31 10.36
N PRO A 577 -28.69 -8.20 9.58
CA PRO A 577 -30.12 -8.43 9.73
C PRO A 577 -30.51 -9.06 11.08
N GLU A 578 -29.72 -9.98 11.62
CA GLU A 578 -30.04 -10.59 12.93
C GLU A 578 -29.88 -9.60 14.09
N LEU A 579 -28.87 -8.73 14.06
CA LEU A 579 -28.74 -7.61 15.02
C LEU A 579 -29.93 -6.66 14.92
N ASN A 580 -30.33 -6.25 13.72
CA ASN A 580 -31.50 -5.40 13.52
C ASN A 580 -32.80 -6.07 14.03
N ASN A 581 -32.95 -7.39 13.83
CA ASN A 581 -34.08 -8.16 14.38
C ASN A 581 -34.07 -8.19 15.91
N LEU A 582 -32.90 -8.37 16.53
CA LEU A 582 -32.74 -8.34 17.99
C LEU A 582 -33.06 -6.95 18.57
N ILE A 583 -32.61 -5.89 17.90
CA ILE A 583 -32.90 -4.49 18.26
C ILE A 583 -34.40 -4.21 18.16
N ALA A 584 -35.06 -4.67 17.10
CA ALA A 584 -36.50 -4.52 16.94
C ALA A 584 -37.29 -5.29 18.02
N LEU A 585 -36.81 -6.46 18.44
CA LEU A 585 -37.37 -7.19 19.57
C LEU A 585 -37.17 -6.42 20.89
N GLY A 586 -35.97 -5.86 21.11
CA GLY A 586 -35.66 -5.03 22.27
C GLY A 586 -36.59 -3.81 22.39
N ASP A 587 -36.82 -3.09 21.28
CA ASP A 587 -37.77 -1.96 21.18
C ASP A 587 -39.21 -2.39 21.47
N LYS A 588 -39.59 -3.62 21.10
CA LYS A 588 -40.93 -4.17 21.34
C LYS A 588 -41.15 -4.60 22.79
N ILE A 589 -40.10 -5.09 23.46
CA ILE A 589 -40.16 -5.45 24.88
C ILE A 589 -40.29 -4.18 25.72
N ASP A 590 -39.39 -3.23 25.53
CA ASP A 590 -39.41 -1.93 26.20
C ASP A 590 -38.64 -0.89 25.35
N SER A 591 -39.27 0.24 25.06
CA SER A 591 -38.63 1.33 24.31
C SER A 591 -37.41 1.92 25.02
N PHE A 592 -37.34 1.84 26.36
CA PHE A 592 -36.17 2.30 27.12
C PHE A 592 -34.93 1.43 26.90
N ASN A 593 -35.07 0.20 26.37
CA ASN A 593 -33.92 -0.62 25.97
C ASN A 593 -33.06 0.07 24.90
N SER A 594 -33.62 1.03 24.15
CA SER A 594 -32.88 1.85 23.18
C SER A 594 -31.73 2.64 23.80
N LEU A 595 -31.83 3.03 25.08
CA LEU A 595 -30.76 3.70 25.83
C LEU A 595 -29.55 2.78 25.99
N TYR A 596 -29.77 1.56 26.50
CA TYR A 596 -28.74 0.55 26.69
C TYR A 596 -28.11 0.16 25.35
N MET A 597 -28.94 -0.13 24.35
CA MET A 597 -28.47 -0.46 23.00
C MET A 597 -27.58 0.64 22.41
N LEU A 598 -27.93 1.92 22.61
CA LEU A 598 -27.15 3.04 22.08
C LEU A 598 -25.76 3.11 22.72
N VAL A 599 -25.66 2.95 24.05
CA VAL A 599 -24.37 2.99 24.74
C VAL A 599 -23.50 1.79 24.38
N LYS A 600 -24.05 0.56 24.47
CA LYS A 600 -23.27 -0.65 24.18
C LYS A 600 -22.82 -0.71 22.74
N MET A 601 -23.73 -0.48 21.79
CA MET A 601 -23.38 -0.51 20.36
C MET A 601 -22.38 0.59 20.01
N SER A 602 -22.47 1.79 20.61
CA SER A 602 -21.50 2.85 20.37
C SER A 602 -20.09 2.46 20.83
N HIS A 603 -19.98 1.84 22.02
CA HIS A 603 -18.70 1.38 22.55
C HIS A 603 -18.05 0.31 21.66
N HIS A 604 -18.83 -0.69 21.21
CA HIS A 604 -18.34 -1.72 20.29
C HIS A 604 -17.92 -1.15 18.93
N VAL A 605 -18.65 -0.16 18.39
CA VAL A 605 -18.24 0.55 17.17
C VAL A 605 -16.93 1.32 17.38
N TRP A 606 -16.77 2.00 18.50
CA TRP A 606 -15.54 2.75 18.81
C TRP A 606 -14.33 1.83 18.95
N THR A 607 -14.46 0.71 19.64
CA THR A 607 -13.42 -0.32 19.74
C THR A 607 -13.03 -0.84 18.35
N ALA A 608 -14.01 -1.19 17.52
CA ALA A 608 -13.76 -1.64 16.14
C ALA A 608 -13.10 -0.55 15.25
N GLN A 609 -13.49 0.72 15.41
CA GLN A 609 -12.91 1.85 14.67
C GLN A 609 -11.45 2.12 15.06
N ASN A 610 -11.09 1.95 16.33
CA ASN A 610 -9.71 2.12 16.79
C ASN A 610 -8.77 1.06 16.22
N VAL A 611 -9.28 -0.15 15.95
CA VAL A 611 -8.49 -1.24 15.33
C VAL A 611 -8.28 -0.97 13.84
N ASP A 612 -9.36 -0.77 13.09
CA ASP A 612 -9.32 -0.37 11.67
C ASP A 612 -10.65 0.27 11.26
N PRO A 613 -10.67 1.59 10.95
CA PRO A 613 -11.89 2.30 10.55
C PRO A 613 -12.57 1.71 9.31
N ALA A 614 -11.80 1.11 8.39
CA ALA A 614 -12.29 0.53 7.15
C ALA A 614 -12.60 -0.98 7.26
N SER A 615 -12.52 -1.54 8.47
CA SER A 615 -12.83 -2.95 8.71
C SER A 615 -14.30 -3.29 8.42
N PHE A 616 -14.54 -4.57 8.13
CA PHE A 616 -15.89 -5.12 8.01
C PHE A 616 -16.72 -4.85 9.27
N LEU A 617 -16.16 -5.16 10.45
CA LEU A 617 -16.85 -5.03 11.73
C LEU A 617 -17.24 -3.57 12.03
N SER A 618 -16.33 -2.61 11.85
CA SER A 618 -16.60 -1.18 11.99
C SER A 618 -17.76 -0.72 11.10
N THR A 619 -17.75 -1.15 9.83
CA THR A 619 -18.80 -0.78 8.86
C THR A 619 -20.16 -1.39 9.24
N THR A 620 -20.19 -2.68 9.55
CA THR A 620 -21.43 -3.40 9.90
C THR A 620 -22.03 -2.91 11.20
N LEU A 621 -21.23 -2.79 12.27
CA LEU A 621 -21.71 -2.25 13.55
C LEU A 621 -22.10 -0.77 13.41
N GLY A 622 -21.39 0.01 12.60
CA GLY A 622 -21.74 1.39 12.28
C GLY A 622 -23.12 1.52 11.62
N ASN A 623 -23.44 0.65 10.64
CA ASN A 623 -24.76 0.61 10.01
C ASN A 623 -25.87 0.28 11.03
N VAL A 624 -25.63 -0.72 11.89
CA VAL A 624 -26.56 -1.13 12.95
C VAL A 624 -26.74 0.00 13.98
N LEU A 625 -25.67 0.71 14.34
CA LEU A 625 -25.72 1.86 15.26
C LEU A 625 -26.61 2.98 14.73
N VAL A 626 -26.67 3.20 13.42
CA VAL A 626 -27.62 4.16 12.83
C VAL A 626 -29.06 3.72 13.09
N THR A 627 -29.37 2.43 12.99
CA THR A 627 -30.71 1.89 13.33
C THR A 627 -31.02 2.07 14.82
N VAL A 628 -30.07 1.74 15.70
CA VAL A 628 -30.21 1.94 17.16
C VAL A 628 -30.48 3.41 17.48
N LYS A 629 -29.73 4.33 16.86
CA LYS A 629 -29.92 5.77 17.04
C LYS A 629 -31.31 6.23 16.58
N ARG A 630 -31.81 5.71 15.45
CA ARG A 630 -33.18 5.99 15.00
C ARG A 630 -34.23 5.50 16.00
N ASN A 631 -34.02 4.32 16.61
CA ASN A 631 -34.91 3.81 17.66
C ASN A 631 -34.85 4.67 18.93
N PHE A 632 -33.67 5.15 19.33
CA PHE A 632 -33.53 6.10 20.42
C PHE A 632 -34.29 7.41 20.12
N ASP A 633 -34.07 8.03 18.95
CA ASP A 633 -34.78 9.25 18.54
C ASP A 633 -36.30 9.04 18.52
N LYS A 634 -36.76 7.86 18.09
CA LYS A 634 -38.18 7.44 18.11
C LYS A 634 -38.70 7.26 19.54
N CYS A 635 -37.93 6.67 20.45
CA CYS A 635 -38.28 6.55 21.87
C CYS A 635 -38.52 7.93 22.49
N ILE A 636 -37.59 8.86 22.29
CA ILE A 636 -37.70 10.24 22.80
C ILE A 636 -38.93 10.96 22.21
N SER A 637 -39.15 10.82 20.89
CA SER A 637 -40.31 11.42 20.22
C SER A 637 -41.64 10.83 20.70
N ASN A 638 -41.67 9.52 20.95
CA ASN A 638 -42.83 8.84 21.52
C ASN A 638 -43.12 9.32 22.95
N GLN A 639 -42.09 9.53 23.78
CA GLN A 639 -42.28 10.07 25.12
C GLN A 639 -42.93 11.45 25.04
N ILE A 640 -42.40 12.37 24.22
CA ILE A 640 -42.97 13.71 24.03
C ILE A 640 -44.43 13.63 23.55
N ARG A 641 -44.73 12.75 22.59
CA ARG A 641 -46.11 12.55 22.11
C ARG A 641 -47.04 12.05 23.21
N GLN A 642 -46.58 11.11 24.03
CA GLN A 642 -47.36 10.64 25.18
C GLN A 642 -47.66 11.78 26.15
N MET A 643 -46.70 12.67 26.41
CA MET A 643 -46.93 13.88 27.24
C MET A 643 -48.01 14.80 26.65
N GLU A 644 -48.03 14.99 25.32
CA GLU A 644 -49.01 15.84 24.64
C GLU A 644 -50.44 15.27 24.65
N GLU A 645 -50.55 13.94 24.66
CA GLU A 645 -51.82 13.19 24.67
C GLU A 645 -52.46 13.10 26.07
N VAL A 646 -51.72 13.39 27.14
CA VAL A 646 -52.25 13.37 28.52
C VAL A 646 -53.40 14.38 28.65
N LYS A 647 -54.59 13.86 28.98
CA LYS A 647 -55.77 14.67 29.30
C LYS A 647 -56.11 14.50 30.76
N ILE A 648 -56.34 15.63 31.43
CA ILE A 648 -56.65 15.64 32.86
C ILE A 648 -58.16 15.68 33.05
N SER A 649 -58.63 14.97 34.08
CA SER A 649 -60.05 15.01 34.45
C SER A 649 -60.40 16.38 35.01
N LYS A 650 -61.38 17.05 34.39
CA LYS A 650 -61.90 18.35 34.84
C LYS A 650 -62.48 18.33 36.27
N LYS A 651 -62.69 17.14 36.86
CA LYS A 651 -63.32 16.97 38.19
C LYS A 651 -62.33 16.64 39.31
N SER A 652 -61.10 16.22 39.00
CA SER A 652 -60.08 15.86 40.00
C SER A 652 -59.17 17.04 40.33
N LYS A 653 -58.57 17.01 41.52
CA LYS A 653 -57.45 17.89 41.87
C LYS A 653 -56.27 17.52 40.98
N VAL A 654 -55.56 18.53 40.47
CA VAL A 654 -54.33 18.36 39.69
C VAL A 654 -53.16 18.57 40.64
N GLY A 655 -52.29 17.55 40.77
CA GLY A 655 -51.04 17.61 41.52
C GLY A 655 -49.83 17.53 40.59
N ILE A 656 -48.78 16.81 41.03
CA ILE A 656 -47.65 16.47 40.16
C ILE A 656 -48.17 15.66 38.97
N LEU A 657 -47.83 16.11 37.77
CA LEU A 657 -48.30 15.50 36.54
C LEU A 657 -47.54 14.19 36.30
N PRO A 658 -48.23 13.11 35.84
CA PRO A 658 -47.58 11.82 35.63
C PRO A 658 -46.34 11.90 34.74
N PHE A 659 -46.38 12.70 33.68
CA PHE A 659 -45.25 12.88 32.77
C PHE A 659 -44.05 13.64 33.39
N VAL A 660 -44.28 14.40 34.47
CA VAL A 660 -43.20 15.06 35.22
C VAL A 660 -42.47 14.04 36.10
N ALA A 661 -43.22 13.13 36.74
CA ALA A 661 -42.64 12.00 37.47
C ALA A 661 -41.93 11.00 36.54
N GLU A 662 -42.53 10.68 35.39
CA GLU A 662 -41.89 9.84 34.37
C GLU A 662 -40.60 10.46 33.83
N PHE A 663 -40.52 11.78 33.69
CA PHE A 663 -39.28 12.46 33.32
C PHE A 663 -38.19 12.29 34.38
N GLU A 664 -38.54 12.36 35.66
CA GLU A 664 -37.60 12.10 36.76
C GLU A 664 -37.04 10.68 36.72
N GLU A 665 -37.92 9.68 36.55
CA GLU A 665 -37.52 8.27 36.42
C GLU A 665 -36.61 8.06 35.20
N PHE A 666 -37.01 8.61 34.05
CA PHE A 666 -36.22 8.56 32.82
C PHE A 666 -34.83 9.19 33.01
N ALA A 667 -34.77 10.39 33.59
CA ALA A 667 -33.51 11.10 33.80
C ALA A 667 -32.61 10.34 34.78
N GLY A 668 -33.16 9.76 35.85
CA GLY A 668 -32.41 8.91 36.77
C GLY A 668 -31.81 7.69 36.07
N LEU A 669 -32.60 7.00 35.25
CA LEU A 669 -32.16 5.84 34.48
C LEU A 669 -31.09 6.22 33.43
N ALA A 670 -31.34 7.27 32.66
CA ALA A 670 -30.45 7.73 31.60
C ALA A 670 -29.10 8.21 32.14
N GLU A 671 -29.06 8.95 33.26
CA GLU A 671 -27.79 9.31 33.92
C GLU A 671 -27.02 8.08 34.42
N SER A 672 -27.72 7.05 34.92
CA SER A 672 -27.06 5.81 35.33
C SER A 672 -26.41 5.08 34.17
N ILE A 673 -27.03 5.08 32.99
CA ILE A 673 -26.55 4.37 31.79
C ILE A 673 -25.43 5.17 31.09
N PHE A 674 -25.55 6.49 31.00
CA PHE A 674 -24.66 7.34 30.20
C PHE A 674 -23.48 7.95 30.95
N LYS A 675 -23.26 7.59 32.23
CA LYS A 675 -22.26 8.19 33.13
C LYS A 675 -20.86 8.36 32.53
N ASN A 676 -20.43 7.41 31.67
CA ASN A 676 -19.14 7.44 30.94
C ASN A 676 -19.31 7.17 29.43
N ALA A 677 -20.49 7.45 28.85
CA ALA A 677 -20.76 7.09 27.46
C ALA A 677 -20.17 8.09 26.47
N GLU A 678 -19.49 7.60 25.43
CA GLU A 678 -18.86 8.40 24.37
C GLU A 678 -19.87 9.28 23.61
N ARG A 679 -21.13 8.84 23.51
CA ARG A 679 -22.22 9.56 22.82
C ARG A 679 -23.14 10.35 23.75
N ARG A 680 -22.63 10.86 24.87
CA ARG A 680 -23.41 11.69 25.81
C ARG A 680 -24.13 12.87 25.16
N GLY A 681 -23.55 13.44 24.10
CA GLY A 681 -24.14 14.56 23.35
C GLY A 681 -25.45 14.23 22.62
N ASP A 682 -25.73 12.96 22.28
CA ASP A 682 -27.04 12.55 21.74
C ASP A 682 -28.11 12.59 22.85
N LEU A 683 -27.76 12.19 24.08
CA LEU A 683 -28.64 12.30 25.25
C LEU A 683 -28.85 13.76 25.66
N ASP A 684 -27.82 14.62 25.62
CA ASP A 684 -27.97 16.05 25.95
C ASP A 684 -28.99 16.74 25.03
N LYS A 685 -28.93 16.45 23.73
CA LYS A 685 -29.92 16.95 22.75
C LYS A 685 -31.33 16.41 23.02
N ALA A 686 -31.44 15.16 23.45
CA ALA A 686 -32.72 14.57 23.82
C ALA A 686 -33.29 15.24 25.09
N TYR A 687 -32.47 15.49 26.11
CA TYR A 687 -32.86 16.19 27.33
C TYR A 687 -33.42 17.58 27.05
N THR A 688 -32.72 18.40 26.25
CA THR A 688 -33.21 19.74 25.90
C THR A 688 -34.57 19.68 25.19
N LYS A 689 -34.85 18.65 24.38
CA LYS A 689 -36.16 18.48 23.74
C LYS A 689 -37.22 18.01 24.75
N LEU A 690 -36.90 17.03 25.58
CA LEU A 690 -37.82 16.47 26.58
C LEU A 690 -38.26 17.53 27.58
N ILE A 691 -37.31 18.25 28.19
CA ILE A 691 -37.63 19.25 29.22
C ILE A 691 -38.48 20.40 28.67
N ARG A 692 -38.23 20.83 27.43
CA ARG A 692 -39.07 21.82 26.74
C ARG A 692 -40.47 21.28 26.49
N GLY A 693 -40.58 20.01 26.08
CA GLY A 693 -41.86 19.32 25.97
C GLY A 693 -42.61 19.25 27.30
N VAL A 694 -41.91 18.97 28.39
CA VAL A 694 -42.48 19.00 29.75
C VAL A 694 -42.99 20.40 30.08
N PHE A 695 -42.20 21.46 29.89
CA PHE A 695 -42.59 22.84 30.23
C PHE A 695 -43.85 23.28 29.48
N VAL A 696 -43.88 23.06 28.17
CA VAL A 696 -45.01 23.44 27.31
C VAL A 696 -46.27 22.67 27.70
N ASN A 697 -46.15 21.38 28.03
CA ASN A 697 -47.30 20.57 28.43
C ASN A 697 -47.78 20.88 29.85
N VAL A 698 -46.90 21.21 30.81
CA VAL A 698 -47.28 21.73 32.13
C VAL A 698 -48.10 23.01 31.97
N GLU A 699 -47.64 23.95 31.15
CA GLU A 699 -48.34 25.20 30.87
C GLU A 699 -49.72 24.98 30.25
N LYS A 700 -49.80 24.10 29.24
CA LYS A 700 -51.06 23.71 28.59
C LYS A 700 -52.05 23.14 29.61
N VAL A 701 -51.60 22.17 30.40
CA VAL A 701 -52.39 21.53 31.45
C VAL A 701 -52.87 22.54 32.50
N ALA A 702 -52.00 23.45 32.93
CA ALA A 702 -52.34 24.45 33.93
C ALA A 702 -53.44 25.40 33.42
N ASN A 703 -53.46 25.70 32.12
CA ASN A 703 -54.51 26.49 31.48
C ASN A 703 -55.85 25.73 31.30
N GLU A 704 -55.81 24.40 31.19
CA GLU A 704 -57.01 23.55 31.05
C GLU A 704 -57.66 23.20 32.41
N SER A 705 -56.93 23.37 33.52
CA SER A 705 -57.42 23.08 34.87
C SER A 705 -58.53 24.03 35.32
N GLN A 706 -59.66 23.48 35.76
CA GLN A 706 -60.80 24.24 36.31
C GLN A 706 -60.89 24.19 37.84
N LYS A 707 -60.34 23.15 38.48
CA LYS A 707 -60.52 22.89 39.92
C LYS A 707 -59.34 23.36 40.76
N THR A 708 -58.11 23.18 40.27
CA THR A 708 -56.89 23.70 40.88
C THR A 708 -56.51 25.00 40.16
N PRO A 709 -56.19 26.09 40.87
CA PRO A 709 -55.73 27.33 40.24
C PRO A 709 -54.49 27.09 39.37
N ARG A 710 -54.42 27.80 38.23
CA ARG A 710 -53.30 27.71 37.28
C ARG A 710 -51.94 27.86 37.97
N ASP A 711 -51.80 28.89 38.80
CA ASP A 711 -50.52 29.20 39.44
C ASP A 711 -50.09 28.12 40.44
N VAL A 712 -51.02 27.39 41.06
CA VAL A 712 -50.70 26.25 41.94
C VAL A 712 -50.14 25.08 41.13
N VAL A 713 -50.80 24.73 40.02
CA VAL A 713 -50.33 23.64 39.14
C VAL A 713 -48.94 23.94 38.59
N MET A 714 -48.71 25.18 38.15
CA MET A 714 -47.41 25.65 37.67
C MET A 714 -46.37 25.59 38.80
N MET A 715 -46.68 26.15 39.96
CA MET A 715 -45.76 26.20 41.10
C MET A 715 -45.31 24.80 41.54
N GLU A 716 -46.23 23.87 41.81
CA GLU A 716 -45.88 22.51 42.26
C GLU A 716 -45.05 21.76 41.21
N ASN A 717 -45.46 21.77 39.95
CA ASN A 717 -44.74 21.04 38.91
C ASN A 717 -43.36 21.65 38.61
N PHE A 718 -43.23 22.98 38.57
CA PHE A 718 -41.92 23.62 38.39
C PHE A 718 -41.01 23.49 39.61
N HIS A 719 -41.57 23.37 40.83
CA HIS A 719 -40.81 23.03 42.03
C HIS A 719 -40.23 21.62 41.91
N HIS A 720 -41.06 20.63 41.58
CA HIS A 720 -40.63 19.22 41.43
C HIS A 720 -39.56 19.06 40.34
N ILE A 721 -39.75 19.74 39.20
CA ILE A 721 -38.75 19.77 38.13
C ILE A 721 -37.44 20.40 38.63
N PHE A 722 -37.50 21.54 39.33
CA PHE A 722 -36.30 22.18 39.86
C PHE A 722 -35.57 21.29 40.88
N ALA A 723 -36.32 20.63 41.77
CA ALA A 723 -35.79 19.69 42.76
C ALA A 723 -35.09 18.50 42.06
N THR A 724 -35.75 17.91 41.05
CA THR A 724 -35.22 16.81 40.23
C THR A 724 -33.92 17.21 39.52
N LEU A 725 -33.92 18.34 38.80
CA LEU A 725 -32.73 18.82 38.09
C LEU A 725 -31.58 19.19 39.04
N SER A 726 -31.90 19.71 40.23
CA SER A 726 -30.90 20.03 41.26
C SER A 726 -30.30 18.78 41.90
N ARG A 727 -31.11 17.72 42.07
CA ARG A 727 -30.68 16.42 42.60
C ARG A 727 -29.77 15.68 41.61
N LEU A 728 -30.18 15.61 40.33
CA LEU A 728 -29.45 14.89 39.29
C LEU A 728 -28.21 15.64 38.75
N LYS A 729 -28.15 16.97 38.91
CA LYS A 729 -27.02 17.83 38.49
C LYS A 729 -26.62 17.64 37.01
N ILE A 730 -27.60 17.66 36.12
CA ILE A 730 -27.40 17.48 34.68
C ILE A 730 -26.84 18.78 34.08
N SER A 731 -25.60 18.74 33.59
CA SER A 731 -24.87 19.93 33.13
C SER A 731 -25.53 20.64 31.95
N CYS A 732 -26.12 19.91 31.00
CA CYS A 732 -26.75 20.48 29.81
C CYS A 732 -28.09 21.17 30.09
N LEU A 733 -28.67 21.00 31.30
CA LEU A 733 -29.98 21.54 31.69
C LEU A 733 -29.90 22.67 32.74
N GLU A 734 -28.71 23.25 32.97
CA GLU A 734 -28.57 24.33 33.96
C GLU A 734 -29.35 25.60 33.60
N THR A 735 -29.58 25.87 32.31
CA THR A 735 -30.41 26.99 31.86
C THR A 735 -31.87 26.75 32.21
N GLU A 736 -32.38 25.57 31.85
CA GLU A 736 -33.75 25.14 32.11
C GLU A 736 -34.04 25.00 33.61
N LYS A 737 -33.04 24.60 34.41
CA LYS A 737 -33.13 24.60 35.87
C LYS A 737 -33.30 26.00 36.45
N LYS A 738 -32.57 27.00 35.93
CA LYS A 738 -32.76 28.41 36.33
C LYS A 738 -34.14 28.91 35.90
N GLU A 739 -34.59 28.56 34.71
CA GLU A 739 -35.92 28.90 34.21
C GLU A 739 -37.03 28.27 35.08
N ALA A 740 -36.91 26.98 35.45
CA ALA A 740 -37.85 26.30 36.32
C ALA A 740 -37.93 26.99 37.69
N LYS A 741 -36.79 27.38 38.29
CA LYS A 741 -36.75 28.13 39.55
C LYS A 741 -37.44 29.48 39.42
N GLN A 742 -37.20 30.19 38.31
CA GLN A 742 -37.83 31.48 38.05
C GLN A 742 -39.35 31.34 37.93
N LYS A 743 -39.83 30.42 37.09
CA LYS A 743 -41.27 30.13 36.93
C LYS A 743 -41.93 29.70 38.23
N TYR A 744 -41.28 28.84 39.02
CA TYR A 744 -41.74 28.46 40.36
C TYR A 744 -41.93 29.71 41.25
N THR A 745 -40.93 30.59 41.29
CA THR A 745 -40.96 31.79 42.14
C THR A 745 -42.03 32.77 41.66
N ASP A 746 -42.14 33.01 40.35
CA ASP A 746 -43.10 33.95 39.77
C ASP A 746 -44.55 33.50 39.97
N HIS A 747 -44.83 32.21 39.79
CA HIS A 747 -46.16 31.64 40.03
C HIS A 747 -46.49 31.51 41.52
N LEU A 748 -45.51 31.22 42.38
CA LEU A 748 -45.69 31.31 43.84
C LEU A 748 -46.11 32.73 44.24
N GLN A 749 -45.37 33.76 43.80
CA GLN A 749 -45.70 35.15 44.10
C GLN A 749 -47.08 35.54 43.54
N SER A 750 -47.37 35.17 42.29
CA SER A 750 -48.68 35.45 41.66
C SER A 750 -49.84 34.79 42.41
N TYR A 751 -49.67 33.54 42.85
CA TYR A 751 -50.65 32.82 43.65
C TYR A 751 -50.85 33.44 45.03
N VAL A 752 -49.75 33.83 45.69
CA VAL A 752 -49.75 34.49 46.99
C VAL A 752 -50.50 35.83 46.91
N ILE A 753 -50.15 36.69 45.94
CA ILE A 753 -50.80 37.99 45.73
C ILE A 753 -52.29 37.81 45.44
N TYR A 754 -52.66 36.91 44.52
CA TYR A 754 -54.06 36.66 44.18
C TYR A 754 -54.87 36.15 45.38
N SER A 755 -54.28 35.24 46.18
CA SER A 755 -54.97 34.62 47.30
C SER A 755 -55.07 35.55 48.52
N LEU A 756 -54.05 36.40 48.76
CA LEU A 756 -54.08 37.46 49.79
C LEU A 756 -54.94 38.67 49.40
N GLY A 757 -55.20 38.87 48.11
CA GLY A 757 -56.16 39.85 47.62
C GLY A 757 -57.58 39.64 48.16
N GLN A 758 -57.96 38.38 48.46
CA GLN A 758 -59.32 38.01 48.88
C GLN A 758 -59.66 38.35 50.34
N PRO A 759 -58.82 38.05 51.36
CA PRO A 759 -59.11 38.41 52.75
C PRO A 759 -59.28 39.91 53.01
N LEU A 760 -58.62 40.77 52.22
CA LEU A 760 -58.61 42.22 52.38
C LEU A 760 -59.18 42.95 51.14
N GLU A 761 -60.09 42.31 50.39
CA GLU A 761 -60.54 42.77 49.07
C GLU A 761 -60.99 44.25 49.03
N LYS A 762 -61.81 44.71 49.98
CA LYS A 762 -62.29 46.11 50.02
C LYS A 762 -61.20 47.09 50.42
N LEU A 763 -60.26 46.65 51.26
CA LEU A 763 -59.11 47.45 51.68
C LEU A 763 -58.11 47.60 50.53
N ASN A 764 -57.81 46.51 49.83
CA ASN A 764 -57.04 46.50 48.58
C ASN A 764 -57.66 47.45 47.54
N HIS A 765 -58.97 47.31 47.26
CA HIS A 765 -59.64 48.14 46.25
C HIS A 765 -59.65 49.64 46.62
N PHE A 766 -59.78 49.97 47.91
CA PHE A 766 -59.68 51.35 48.38
C PHE A 766 -58.28 51.93 48.14
N PHE A 767 -57.22 51.21 48.50
CA PHE A 767 -55.85 51.68 48.34
C PHE A 767 -55.35 51.64 46.89
N GLU A 768 -55.78 50.68 46.06
CA GLU A 768 -55.55 50.70 44.61
C GLU A 768 -56.21 51.94 43.98
N GLY A 769 -57.42 52.31 44.44
CA GLY A 769 -58.10 53.53 44.03
C GLY A 769 -57.35 54.80 44.45
N VAL A 770 -56.80 54.84 45.66
CA VAL A 770 -55.91 55.92 46.15
C VAL A 770 -54.66 56.02 45.28
N GLU A 771 -53.98 54.91 44.99
CA GLU A 771 -52.79 54.89 44.14
C GLU A 771 -53.07 55.30 42.71
N ALA A 772 -54.18 54.85 42.11
CA ALA A 772 -54.58 55.27 40.77
C ALA A 772 -54.81 56.78 40.68
N ARG A 773 -55.32 57.40 41.77
CA ARG A 773 -55.50 58.84 41.87
C ARG A 773 -54.18 59.58 42.04
N VAL A 774 -53.26 59.06 42.84
CA VAL A 774 -51.89 59.60 42.94
C VAL A 774 -51.18 59.50 41.58
N ALA A 775 -51.31 58.38 40.88
CA ALA A 775 -50.74 58.17 39.55
C ALA A 775 -51.33 59.08 38.46
N GLN A 776 -52.57 59.55 38.63
CA GLN A 776 -53.20 60.57 37.77
C GLN A 776 -52.66 62.00 38.01
N GLY A 777 -51.65 62.15 38.87
CA GLY A 777 -50.98 63.43 39.13
C GLY A 777 -51.59 64.26 40.26
N ILE A 778 -52.53 63.70 41.03
CA ILE A 778 -53.04 64.34 42.25
C ILE A 778 -51.96 64.27 43.32
N ARG A 779 -51.67 65.41 43.97
CA ARG A 779 -50.68 65.47 45.06
C ARG A 779 -51.13 64.56 46.21
N GLU A 780 -50.21 63.83 46.83
CA GLU A 780 -50.51 62.84 47.86
C GLU A 780 -51.39 63.43 48.99
N GLU A 781 -51.16 64.70 49.35
CA GLU A 781 -51.93 65.44 50.37
C GLU A 781 -53.39 65.75 49.96
N GLU A 782 -53.66 65.83 48.66
CA GLU A 782 -54.96 66.20 48.10
C GLU A 782 -55.92 65.00 47.97
N VAL A 783 -55.40 63.78 48.03
CA VAL A 783 -56.22 62.55 47.90
C VAL A 783 -57.27 62.49 49.03
N SER A 784 -56.93 62.99 50.21
CA SER A 784 -57.83 63.03 51.37
C SER A 784 -59.09 63.90 51.20
N TYR A 785 -59.11 64.79 50.19
CA TYR A 785 -60.26 65.65 49.85
C TYR A 785 -61.15 65.06 48.73
N GLN A 786 -60.76 63.94 48.11
CA GLN A 786 -61.61 63.29 47.12
C GLN A 786 -62.80 62.58 47.78
N LEU A 787 -64.00 62.79 47.25
CA LEU A 787 -65.24 62.29 47.86
C LEU A 787 -65.24 60.76 48.05
N ALA A 788 -64.64 60.02 47.11
CA ALA A 788 -64.56 58.55 47.13
C ALA A 788 -63.44 58.00 48.04
N PHE A 789 -62.45 58.82 48.41
CA PHE A 789 -61.26 58.40 49.17
C PHE A 789 -61.00 59.33 50.36
N ASN A 790 -62.05 59.92 50.92
CA ASN A 790 -61.91 60.86 52.03
C ASN A 790 -61.56 60.16 53.36
N LYS A 791 -61.20 60.94 54.38
CA LYS A 791 -60.84 60.43 55.72
C LYS A 791 -61.95 59.59 56.39
N GLN A 792 -63.22 59.86 56.08
CA GLN A 792 -64.36 59.14 56.68
C GLN A 792 -64.55 57.76 56.02
N GLU A 793 -64.40 57.67 54.69
CA GLU A 793 -64.44 56.40 53.97
C GLU A 793 -63.24 55.52 54.32
N LEU A 794 -62.03 56.09 54.47
CA LEU A 794 -60.87 55.34 54.97
C LEU A 794 -61.14 54.70 56.35
N ARG A 795 -61.69 55.48 57.30
CA ARG A 795 -62.05 54.96 58.64
C ARG A 795 -63.12 53.87 58.56
N LYS A 796 -64.07 53.99 57.64
CA LYS A 796 -65.14 53.03 57.43
C LYS A 796 -64.60 51.70 56.88
N VAL A 797 -63.72 51.76 55.88
CA VAL A 797 -63.09 50.58 55.28
C VAL A 797 -62.17 49.87 56.29
N ILE A 798 -61.39 50.60 57.09
CA ILE A 798 -60.54 49.99 58.15
C ILE A 798 -61.39 49.30 59.23
N LYS A 799 -62.51 49.93 59.63
CA LYS A 799 -63.42 49.39 60.66
C LYS A 799 -64.16 48.11 60.21
N GLU A 800 -64.24 47.86 58.91
CA GLU A 800 -64.77 46.61 58.36
C GLU A 800 -63.81 45.41 58.54
N TYR A 801 -62.55 45.65 58.91
CA TYR A 801 -61.54 44.61 59.11
C TYR A 801 -60.91 44.64 60.53
N PRO A 802 -61.70 44.39 61.60
CA PRO A 802 -61.14 44.21 62.94
C PRO A 802 -60.24 42.96 62.99
N GLY A 803 -59.26 42.93 63.91
CA GLY A 803 -58.26 41.84 63.99
C GLY A 803 -58.86 40.41 64.05
N LYS A 804 -60.07 40.25 64.58
CA LYS A 804 -60.81 38.96 64.57
C LYS A 804 -61.29 38.54 63.16
N GLU A 805 -61.76 39.48 62.35
CA GLU A 805 -62.16 39.24 60.94
C GLU A 805 -60.93 38.89 60.11
N VAL A 806 -59.80 39.59 60.33
CA VAL A 806 -58.52 39.30 59.67
C VAL A 806 -58.02 37.90 60.03
N LYS A 807 -58.02 37.52 61.32
CA LYS A 807 -57.65 36.15 61.75
C LYS A 807 -58.55 35.09 61.12
N LYS A 808 -59.86 35.34 61.03
CA LYS A 808 -60.82 34.43 60.38
C LYS A 808 -60.61 34.35 58.86
N GLY A 809 -60.27 35.46 58.22
CA GLY A 809 -59.90 35.52 56.80
C GLY A 809 -58.63 34.72 56.51
N LEU A 810 -57.61 34.85 57.36
CA LEU A 810 -56.36 34.08 57.28
C LEU A 810 -56.57 32.58 57.54
N ASP A 811 -57.41 32.19 58.50
CA ASP A 811 -57.74 30.78 58.77
C ASP A 811 -58.48 30.11 57.59
N ASN A 812 -59.43 30.83 56.99
CA ASN A 812 -60.11 30.38 55.78
C ASN A 812 -59.15 30.29 54.58
N LEU A 813 -58.21 31.23 54.47
CA LEU A 813 -57.18 31.21 53.44
C LEU A 813 -56.26 29.99 53.62
N TYR A 814 -55.80 29.71 54.84
CA TYR A 814 -54.99 28.54 55.16
C TYR A 814 -55.68 27.24 54.73
N LYS A 815 -56.93 27.03 55.13
CA LYS A 815 -57.76 25.87 54.73
C LYS A 815 -57.95 25.77 53.22
N LYS A 816 -58.06 26.91 52.53
CA LYS A 816 -58.20 26.96 51.07
C LYS A 816 -56.90 26.58 50.36
N VAL A 817 -55.76 27.05 50.86
CA VAL A 817 -54.43 26.73 50.35
C VAL A 817 -54.09 25.26 50.57
N ASP A 818 -54.34 24.75 51.77
CA ASP A 818 -54.20 23.33 52.11
C ASP A 818 -55.03 22.42 51.19
N LYS A 819 -56.29 22.80 50.92
CA LYS A 819 -57.14 22.07 49.97
C LYS A 819 -56.61 22.11 48.53
N HIS A 820 -55.95 23.19 48.12
CA HIS A 820 -55.40 23.35 46.77
C HIS A 820 -54.06 22.64 46.57
N LEU A 821 -53.21 22.53 47.61
CA LEU A 821 -51.85 21.98 47.51
C LEU A 821 -51.79 20.47 47.72
N CYS A 822 -51.01 19.76 46.93
CA CYS A 822 -50.76 18.33 47.13
C CYS A 822 -49.80 18.07 48.30
N GLU A 823 -50.01 16.97 49.00
CA GLU A 823 -49.27 16.61 50.22
C GLU A 823 -47.81 16.14 49.93
N GLU A 824 -47.51 15.74 48.68
CA GLU A 824 -46.24 15.07 48.33
C GLU A 824 -44.97 15.93 48.50
N GLU A 825 -45.04 17.26 48.31
CA GLU A 825 -43.85 18.13 48.37
C GLU A 825 -43.73 18.97 49.66
N ASN A 826 -44.65 18.84 50.62
CA ASN A 826 -44.68 19.65 51.85
C ASN A 826 -44.58 21.18 51.62
N LEU A 827 -45.04 21.67 50.47
CA LEU A 827 -44.95 23.07 50.09
C LEU A 827 -45.85 24.00 50.90
N LEU A 828 -46.80 23.45 51.66
CA LEU A 828 -47.76 24.23 52.45
C LEU A 828 -47.07 25.24 53.38
N GLN A 829 -46.01 24.81 54.09
CA GLN A 829 -45.28 25.71 54.99
C GLN A 829 -44.53 26.81 54.25
N VAL A 830 -43.95 26.49 53.08
CA VAL A 830 -43.21 27.44 52.25
C VAL A 830 -44.15 28.49 51.67
N VAL A 831 -45.30 28.05 51.14
CA VAL A 831 -46.34 28.94 50.62
C VAL A 831 -46.91 29.80 51.75
N TRP A 832 -47.18 29.21 52.92
CA TRP A 832 -47.71 29.95 54.07
C TRP A 832 -46.75 31.02 54.58
N HIS A 833 -45.45 30.71 54.65
CA HIS A 833 -44.44 31.69 55.01
C HIS A 833 -44.35 32.81 53.97
N SER A 834 -44.40 32.48 52.68
CA SER A 834 -44.46 33.49 51.61
C SER A 834 -45.73 34.34 51.68
N MET A 835 -46.86 33.77 52.09
CA MET A 835 -48.11 34.50 52.31
C MET A 835 -48.01 35.45 53.51
N GLN A 836 -47.38 35.01 54.59
CA GLN A 836 -47.10 35.83 55.76
C GLN A 836 -46.22 37.04 55.38
N ASP A 837 -45.12 36.82 54.66
CA ASP A 837 -44.21 37.88 54.23
C ASP A 837 -44.89 38.90 53.32
N GLU A 838 -45.70 38.43 52.36
CA GLU A 838 -46.41 39.33 51.44
C GLU A 838 -47.55 40.07 52.16
N PHE A 839 -48.25 39.45 53.11
CA PHE A 839 -49.24 40.15 53.93
C PHE A 839 -48.60 41.25 54.80
N ILE A 840 -47.42 40.98 55.37
CA ILE A 840 -46.63 41.99 56.09
C ILE A 840 -46.19 43.11 55.15
N ARG A 841 -45.80 42.79 53.91
CA ARG A 841 -45.44 43.78 52.90
C ARG A 841 -46.64 44.66 52.53
N GLN A 842 -47.81 44.08 52.27
CA GLN A 842 -49.05 44.82 52.00
C GLN A 842 -49.45 45.70 53.18
N TYR A 843 -49.36 45.19 54.42
CA TYR A 843 -49.62 45.97 55.62
C TYR A 843 -48.71 47.21 55.71
N LYS A 844 -47.39 47.02 55.54
CA LYS A 844 -46.41 48.13 55.54
C LYS A 844 -46.69 49.13 54.41
N HIS A 845 -47.12 48.63 53.25
CA HIS A 845 -47.48 49.46 52.10
C HIS A 845 -48.71 50.32 52.39
N PHE A 846 -49.78 49.73 52.95
CA PHE A 846 -50.96 50.49 53.38
C PHE A 846 -50.64 51.51 54.45
N GLU A 847 -49.88 51.16 55.49
CA GLU A 847 -49.43 52.15 56.49
C GLU A 847 -48.62 53.28 55.85
N GLY A 848 -47.75 52.96 54.89
CA GLY A 848 -46.99 53.95 54.12
C GLY A 848 -47.88 54.86 53.27
N LEU A 849 -48.95 54.34 52.67
CA LEU A 849 -49.95 55.13 51.94
C LEU A 849 -50.81 55.99 52.87
N ILE A 850 -51.22 55.45 54.02
CA ILE A 850 -51.96 56.21 55.04
C ILE A 850 -51.12 57.39 55.55
N ALA A 851 -49.84 57.15 55.84
CA ALA A 851 -48.92 58.18 56.31
C ALA A 851 -48.72 59.32 55.28
N ARG A 852 -48.64 58.97 53.99
CA ARG A 852 -48.43 59.92 52.88
C ARG A 852 -49.70 60.67 52.46
N CYS A 853 -50.80 59.95 52.29
CA CYS A 853 -52.03 60.50 51.72
C CYS A 853 -52.99 61.10 52.76
N TYR A 854 -52.82 60.75 54.04
CA TYR A 854 -53.70 61.21 55.13
C TYR A 854 -52.91 61.74 56.33
N PRO A 855 -51.96 62.68 56.14
CA PRO A 855 -51.16 63.23 57.24
C PRO A 855 -52.06 63.92 58.29
N GLY A 856 -51.74 63.69 59.57
CA GLY A 856 -52.47 64.27 60.71
C GLY A 856 -53.90 63.73 60.92
N SER A 857 -54.30 62.67 60.22
CA SER A 857 -55.64 62.07 60.36
C SER A 857 -55.80 61.21 61.62
N GLY A 858 -54.71 60.77 62.24
CA GLY A 858 -54.72 59.87 63.42
C GLY A 858 -55.36 58.51 63.13
N VAL A 859 -55.46 58.13 61.85
CA VAL A 859 -55.99 56.83 61.42
C VAL A 859 -54.83 55.87 61.27
N THR A 860 -54.82 54.81 62.06
CA THR A 860 -53.88 53.69 61.96
C THR A 860 -54.68 52.40 61.79
N MET A 861 -54.04 51.34 61.31
CA MET A 861 -54.66 50.02 61.30
C MET A 861 -54.98 49.57 62.75
N GLU A 862 -56.03 48.77 62.93
CA GLU A 862 -56.48 48.31 64.25
C GLU A 862 -55.63 47.14 64.83
N PHE A 863 -54.66 46.63 64.08
CA PHE A 863 -53.80 45.51 64.46
C PHE A 863 -52.36 45.79 64.05
N THR A 864 -51.39 45.24 64.79
CA THR A 864 -49.95 45.45 64.56
C THR A 864 -49.32 44.30 63.78
N ILE A 865 -48.09 44.49 63.31
CA ILE A 865 -47.29 43.42 62.68
C ILE A 865 -47.12 42.22 63.64
N GLN A 866 -46.96 42.45 64.95
CA GLN A 866 -46.83 41.37 65.92
C GLN A 866 -48.12 40.54 66.02
N ASP A 867 -49.27 41.19 65.99
CA ASP A 867 -50.57 40.50 65.99
C ASP A 867 -50.73 39.62 64.74
N ILE A 868 -50.26 40.07 63.57
CA ILE A 868 -50.25 39.28 62.33
C ILE A 868 -49.38 38.03 62.48
N LEU A 869 -48.16 38.18 63.02
CA LEU A 869 -47.25 37.06 63.27
C LEU A 869 -47.88 36.03 64.23
N ASP A 870 -48.53 36.51 65.28
CA ASP A 870 -49.21 35.66 66.27
C ASP A 870 -50.43 34.97 65.67
N TYR A 871 -51.19 35.65 64.79
CA TYR A 871 -52.29 35.04 64.04
C TYR A 871 -51.81 33.93 63.11
N CYS A 872 -50.80 34.19 62.27
CA CYS A 872 -50.25 33.21 61.33
C CYS A 872 -49.63 32.00 62.06
N SER A 873 -48.94 32.23 63.17
CA SER A 873 -48.36 31.18 64.01
C SER A 873 -49.42 30.34 64.72
N SER A 874 -50.46 31.00 65.26
CA SER A 874 -51.60 30.31 65.88
C SER A 874 -52.37 29.45 64.89
N ILE A 875 -52.52 29.89 63.63
CA ILE A 875 -53.22 29.12 62.59
C ILE A 875 -52.37 27.90 62.20
N ALA A 876 -51.07 28.09 61.94
CA ALA A 876 -50.15 27.03 61.57
C ALA A 876 -49.91 25.99 62.69
N GLN A 877 -50.15 26.32 63.97
CA GLN A 877 -50.08 25.37 65.09
C GLN A 877 -51.42 24.64 65.35
N SER A 878 -52.53 25.19 64.84
CA SER A 878 -53.88 24.66 65.04
C SER A 878 -54.29 23.61 64.00
N HIS A 879 -53.53 23.52 62.92
CA HIS A 879 -53.64 22.59 61.81
C HIS A 879 -52.36 21.77 61.72
#